data_AF-A0A365NGD5-F1
#
_entry.id   AF-A0A365NGD5-F1
#
_cell.length_a   1.000
_cell.length_b   1.000
_cell.length_c   1.000
_cell.angle_alpha   90.00
_cell.angle_beta   90.00
_cell.angle_gamma   90.00
#
_symmetry.space_group_name_H-M   'P 1'
#
loop_
_entity.id
_entity.type
_entity.pdbx_description
1 polymer ?
#
loop_
_entity_poly.entity_id
_entity_poly.type
_entity_poly.pdbx_seq_one_letter_code
_entity_poly.pdbx_strand_id
1 'polypeptide(L)'
;METPVPTPPFFGRAGHNEIFEEAKNCLSQLDSSDLDSQEACTPCSHSNKPIRFQELPPSIKQSCLALLGCVFGPSYEHMISQGTKNENRLWSNLTVPAVINSLEATFGTKLDRRKLNLELIAQQICNNTAQPFQDIDTSSQEWVNQLCGPNLRWESIGLLWSVLRRIPGSFDPIEKNQFHVLESGTANKPVLAFLRHSINLARHFTLANVIILDLLFQKAIMESMIVGDASLICWSSFADAVSVMTYLGVHAENLTGPYRPSLSSEHKRRLFGRVYNLDKAIVAFTGRPPLLNPRFCSTPPPLDLSDEDLLAGGAALERAVSELDSRGWNLRGGVYPSSICRAGYLMAQILNEIIDISLASGANATVETIRNLKQWQLNIFAELPRCLVYDPDDPTDLPLPKAEIRSYDKDLSDPPVEANVVSLKIFIRLTHLQNMFLLERLLLQYGCPDEGDVLLVSYEMITLTLMFWMHKDRFRDIRRDMEWLLMAFAVPGGGILCLELLSPTFQGKHPKDSRLSRSSIVQQLSLLVGFLDWVHPSAPNGDLCASCGALQRIAIMAATSTTPELATMPTEILCMIGDNLSVNEIKDWTLVSKRFREILLPKLCKHLKFSGNMKELTNSLNAYHARKTASFRHLVRRHARLVTFEVTRFNNLSEMNAWLQGYGIKSIPIGRFLADTPDLHGIVFIIWLEFAQETRKFLNLIRKGPDWEGPKHLYLEKYGKESTIGKIVGKFKTGTLEGIAVPPNIAYSGRHYDELRRNGSRLTSLRLNAQPARRVGDLSAITSFRFTPIKSISEGFPQLESLNVCDDATHSALWPPHMNDSDKHRLCRRIEGVASCLRNMRRLRRLAFTLQEARFSKNAIDALRTELLAMAMKKGLPPVNARRLEGLCRLLVTYFAAHAKGLDEVCMATKYPIFYRATLTDGAWNISEESSEDPSQKYSFPNVLGN
;
A
#
# COMPACT_ATOMS: atom_id res chain seq x y z
N MET A 1 -27.44 -34.92 -2.43
CA MET A 1 -26.08 -34.36 -2.39
C MET A 1 -25.63 -34.52 -0.96
N GLU A 2 -24.97 -35.63 -0.63
CA GLU A 2 -24.33 -35.73 0.68
C GLU A 2 -23.11 -34.83 0.67
N THR A 3 -23.13 -33.85 1.57
CA THR A 3 -21.94 -33.13 1.99
C THR A 3 -21.08 -34.07 2.82
N PRO A 4 -19.74 -33.98 2.79
CA PRO A 4 -18.98 -34.45 3.95
C PRO A 4 -19.60 -33.79 5.19
N VAL A 5 -19.79 -34.54 6.27
CA VAL A 5 -20.17 -33.96 7.56
C VAL A 5 -19.25 -32.77 7.78
N PRO A 6 -19.77 -31.54 7.96
CA PRO A 6 -18.89 -30.40 8.16
C PRO A 6 -17.97 -30.74 9.33
N THR A 7 -16.67 -30.79 9.05
CA THR A 7 -15.65 -30.71 10.10
C THR A 7 -16.09 -29.57 11.02
N PRO A 8 -16.16 -29.79 12.34
CA PRO A 8 -16.84 -28.88 13.25
C PRO A 8 -16.35 -27.45 13.06
N PRO A 9 -17.21 -26.43 13.21
CA PRO A 9 -16.83 -25.03 13.03
C PRO A 9 -15.57 -24.75 13.85
N PHE A 10 -14.55 -24.21 13.18
CA PHE A 10 -13.21 -23.89 13.70
C PHE A 10 -13.19 -22.76 14.74
N PHE A 11 -14.09 -22.82 15.72
CA PHE A 11 -14.09 -21.95 16.89
C PHE A 11 -13.36 -22.60 18.09
N GLY A 12 -12.74 -23.77 17.86
CA GLY A 12 -12.06 -24.58 18.87
C GLY A 12 -13.01 -25.02 19.99
N ARG A 13 -12.50 -25.10 21.23
CA ARG A 13 -13.25 -25.52 22.44
C ARG A 13 -14.50 -24.71 22.77
N ALA A 14 -14.69 -23.55 22.13
CA ALA A 14 -15.89 -22.73 22.28
C ALA A 14 -16.89 -22.88 21.12
N GLY A 15 -16.62 -23.78 20.17
CA GLY A 15 -17.47 -24.01 19.01
C GLY A 15 -18.76 -24.71 19.37
N HIS A 16 -19.83 -24.33 18.66
CA HIS A 16 -21.17 -24.88 18.90
C HIS A 16 -21.18 -26.42 18.90
N ASN A 17 -20.46 -27.07 17.97
CA ASN A 17 -20.40 -28.53 17.91
C ASN A 17 -19.65 -29.18 19.08
N GLU A 18 -18.57 -28.57 19.58
CA GLU A 18 -17.88 -29.08 20.77
C GLU A 18 -18.77 -28.93 22.01
N ILE A 19 -19.51 -27.82 22.12
CA ILE A 19 -20.52 -27.63 23.18
C ILE A 19 -21.64 -28.68 23.06
N PHE A 20 -22.08 -29.01 21.84
CA PHE A 20 -23.09 -30.06 21.62
C PHE A 20 -22.56 -31.46 21.96
N GLU A 21 -21.32 -31.80 21.59
CA GLU A 21 -20.71 -33.08 21.95
C GLU A 21 -20.35 -33.15 23.45
N GLU A 22 -19.92 -32.06 24.07
CA GLU A 22 -19.72 -31.96 25.52
C GLU A 22 -21.06 -32.11 26.25
N ALA A 23 -22.11 -31.44 25.79
CA ALA A 23 -23.47 -31.59 26.32
C ALA A 23 -23.99 -33.02 26.14
N LYS A 24 -23.78 -33.62 24.96
CA LYS A 24 -24.17 -35.01 24.67
C LYS A 24 -23.42 -36.01 25.54
N ASN A 25 -22.11 -35.82 25.73
CA ASN A 25 -21.30 -36.64 26.63
C ASN A 25 -21.74 -36.47 28.10
N CYS A 26 -22.03 -35.24 28.54
CA CYS A 26 -22.57 -34.98 29.88
C CYS A 26 -23.96 -35.62 30.07
N LEU A 27 -24.83 -35.56 29.06
CA LEU A 27 -26.15 -36.18 29.08
C LEU A 27 -26.07 -37.71 29.06
N SER A 28 -25.13 -38.28 28.30
CA SER A 28 -24.90 -39.74 28.25
C SER A 28 -24.36 -40.33 29.57
N GLN A 29 -23.78 -39.48 30.44
CA GLN A 29 -23.35 -39.87 31.79
C GLN A 29 -24.48 -39.79 32.82
N LEU A 30 -25.62 -39.17 32.49
CA LEU A 30 -26.76 -38.98 33.38
C LEU A 30 -27.87 -40.02 33.20
N ASP A 31 -28.00 -40.64 32.02
CA ASP A 31 -29.05 -41.64 31.74
C ASP A 31 -28.44 -43.00 31.38
N SER A 32 -28.57 -43.98 32.29
CA SER A 32 -28.30 -45.40 32.03
C SER A 32 -29.54 -46.16 31.54
N SER A 33 -30.39 -45.53 30.73
CA SER A 33 -31.58 -46.18 30.17
C SER A 33 -31.79 -45.82 28.72
N ASP A 34 -31.99 -46.86 27.91
CA ASP A 34 -32.32 -46.86 26.50
C ASP A 34 -33.22 -45.67 26.10
N LEU A 35 -32.63 -44.72 25.38
CA LEU A 35 -33.36 -43.77 24.58
C LEU A 35 -33.02 -44.06 23.12
N ASP A 36 -33.99 -44.70 22.47
CA ASP A 36 -34.04 -44.96 21.05
C ASP A 36 -33.56 -43.75 20.24
N SER A 37 -32.66 -44.05 19.32
CA SER A 37 -32.16 -43.15 18.31
C SER A 37 -33.30 -42.67 17.40
N GLN A 38 -33.72 -41.41 17.53
CA GLN A 38 -34.18 -40.60 16.38
C GLN A 38 -34.29 -39.10 16.70
N GLU A 39 -33.98 -38.31 15.67
CA GLU A 39 -34.17 -36.86 15.50
C GLU A 39 -33.10 -35.90 16.07
N ALA A 40 -31.92 -35.94 15.45
CA ALA A 40 -31.19 -34.70 15.15
C ALA A 40 -31.62 -34.20 13.76
N CYS A 41 -31.94 -32.91 13.65
CA CYS A 41 -32.46 -32.22 12.46
C CYS A 41 -31.96 -32.78 11.11
N THR A 42 -32.88 -33.39 10.36
CA THR A 42 -32.71 -33.83 8.98
C THR A 42 -32.52 -32.62 8.03
N PRO A 43 -31.39 -32.50 7.32
CA PRO A 43 -31.30 -31.65 6.14
C PRO A 43 -31.64 -32.49 4.91
N CYS A 44 -32.81 -32.22 4.31
CA CYS A 44 -33.28 -32.67 2.98
C CYS A 44 -33.19 -34.17 2.65
N SER A 45 -34.36 -34.81 2.59
CA SER A 45 -34.60 -36.11 1.96
C SER A 45 -33.85 -36.26 0.61
N HIS A 46 -32.96 -37.23 0.55
CA HIS A 46 -32.18 -37.56 -0.65
C HIS A 46 -32.88 -38.62 -1.50
N SER A 47 -32.87 -38.38 -2.80
CA SER A 47 -33.19 -39.39 -3.79
C SER A 47 -31.93 -40.23 -4.04
N ASN A 48 -31.88 -41.46 -3.52
CA ASN A 48 -30.90 -42.51 -3.90
C ASN A 48 -31.03 -42.97 -5.37
N LYS A 49 -31.68 -42.17 -6.22
CA LYS A 49 -31.85 -42.51 -7.63
C LYS A 49 -30.53 -42.27 -8.35
N PRO A 50 -30.03 -43.24 -9.11
CA PRO A 50 -28.86 -43.05 -9.97
C PRO A 50 -29.16 -41.92 -10.96
N ILE A 51 -28.19 -41.03 -11.12
CA ILE A 51 -28.22 -39.94 -12.08
C ILE A 51 -28.31 -40.55 -13.47
N ARG A 52 -29.35 -40.17 -14.22
CA ARG A 52 -29.52 -40.54 -15.62
C ARG A 52 -29.00 -39.42 -16.49
N PHE A 53 -28.11 -39.74 -17.43
CA PHE A 53 -27.45 -38.74 -18.26
C PHE A 53 -28.45 -37.89 -19.05
N GLN A 54 -29.54 -38.48 -19.53
CA GLN A 54 -30.58 -37.79 -20.28
C GLN A 54 -31.29 -36.67 -19.48
N GLU A 55 -31.38 -36.84 -18.16
CA GLU A 55 -32.06 -35.92 -17.23
C GLU A 55 -31.18 -34.72 -16.84
N LEU A 56 -29.88 -34.74 -17.18
CA LEU A 56 -28.97 -33.63 -16.89
C LEU A 56 -29.28 -32.40 -17.77
N PRO A 57 -28.99 -31.18 -17.27
CA PRO A 57 -29.13 -29.95 -18.05
C PRO A 57 -28.32 -30.01 -19.36
N PRO A 58 -28.80 -29.41 -20.48
CA PRO A 58 -28.12 -29.45 -21.77
C PRO A 58 -26.66 -29.00 -21.72
N SER A 59 -26.36 -27.95 -20.95
CA SER A 59 -25.00 -27.41 -20.78
C SER A 59 -24.05 -28.39 -20.07
N ILE A 60 -24.56 -29.13 -19.08
CA ILE A 60 -23.81 -30.16 -18.36
C ILE A 60 -23.55 -31.34 -19.29
N LYS A 61 -24.57 -31.82 -20.03
CA LYS A 61 -24.41 -32.90 -21.02
C LYS A 61 -23.35 -32.57 -22.06
N GLN A 62 -23.40 -31.37 -22.63
CA GLN A 62 -22.43 -30.91 -23.62
C GLN A 62 -21.01 -30.85 -23.03
N SER A 63 -20.85 -30.32 -21.81
CA SER A 63 -19.56 -30.24 -21.13
C SER A 63 -18.98 -31.63 -20.86
N CYS A 64 -19.80 -32.57 -20.39
CA CYS A 64 -19.39 -33.96 -20.17
C CYS A 64 -18.85 -34.60 -21.45
N LEU A 65 -19.61 -34.49 -22.55
CA LEU A 65 -19.23 -35.10 -23.83
C LEU A 65 -18.00 -34.42 -24.46
N ALA A 66 -17.85 -33.11 -24.30
CA ALA A 66 -16.70 -32.38 -24.80
C ALA A 66 -15.40 -32.77 -24.07
N LEU A 67 -15.43 -32.82 -22.72
CA LEU A 67 -14.27 -33.25 -21.94
C LEU A 67 -13.88 -34.70 -22.25
N LEU A 68 -14.85 -35.63 -22.21
CA LEU A 68 -14.56 -37.03 -22.54
C LEU A 68 -14.11 -37.20 -23.99
N GLY A 69 -14.68 -36.43 -24.91
CA GLY A 69 -14.26 -36.42 -26.31
C GLY A 69 -12.79 -36.04 -26.51
N CYS A 70 -12.20 -35.28 -25.59
CA CYS A 70 -10.77 -34.95 -25.58
C CYS A 70 -9.93 -36.01 -24.82
N VAL A 71 -10.45 -36.60 -23.73
CA VAL A 71 -9.76 -37.68 -23.01
C VAL A 71 -9.61 -38.90 -23.90
N PHE A 72 -10.66 -39.25 -24.63
CA PHE A 72 -10.65 -40.36 -25.60
C PHE A 72 -10.27 -39.87 -27.01
N GLY A 73 -9.52 -38.77 -27.10
CA GLY A 73 -9.16 -38.09 -28.35
C GLY A 73 -7.65 -37.90 -28.54
N PRO A 74 -7.23 -37.20 -29.61
CA PRO A 74 -5.82 -36.99 -29.97
C PRO A 74 -5.01 -36.31 -28.86
N SER A 75 -5.63 -35.42 -28.06
CA SER A 75 -5.01 -34.79 -26.89
C SER A 75 -4.37 -35.80 -25.93
N TYR A 76 -5.08 -36.89 -25.62
CA TYR A 76 -4.58 -37.92 -24.72
C TYR A 76 -3.49 -38.77 -25.38
N GLU A 77 -3.63 -39.10 -26.67
CA GLU A 77 -2.58 -39.81 -27.40
C GLU A 77 -1.28 -38.99 -27.47
N HIS A 78 -1.40 -37.67 -27.60
CA HIS A 78 -0.27 -36.76 -27.52
C HIS A 78 0.39 -36.76 -26.14
N MET A 79 -0.42 -36.82 -25.06
CA MET A 79 0.09 -36.98 -23.69
C MET A 79 0.95 -38.23 -23.53
N ILE A 80 0.43 -39.38 -23.95
CA ILE A 80 1.10 -40.68 -23.79
C ILE A 80 2.34 -40.78 -24.68
N SER A 81 2.27 -40.33 -25.94
CA SER A 81 3.38 -40.41 -26.89
C SER A 81 4.61 -39.57 -26.50
N GLN A 82 4.44 -38.54 -25.67
CA GLN A 82 5.53 -37.72 -25.15
C GLN A 82 6.22 -38.34 -23.90
N GLY A 83 5.85 -39.55 -23.47
CA GLY A 83 6.48 -40.23 -22.33
C GLY A 83 6.13 -39.64 -20.96
N THR A 84 5.13 -38.74 -20.89
CA THR A 84 4.75 -38.03 -19.65
C THR A 84 4.09 -38.91 -18.59
N LYS A 85 3.81 -40.18 -18.93
CA LYS A 85 3.20 -41.20 -18.06
C LYS A 85 3.98 -41.47 -16.78
N ASN A 86 5.32 -41.40 -16.84
CA ASN A 86 6.24 -41.67 -15.73
C ASN A 86 7.15 -40.47 -15.42
N GLU A 87 6.87 -39.29 -15.97
CA GLU A 87 7.66 -38.11 -15.67
C GLU A 87 7.37 -37.63 -14.25
N ASN A 88 8.19 -38.14 -13.32
CA ASN A 88 8.21 -37.74 -11.93
C ASN A 88 8.79 -36.32 -11.82
N ARG A 89 7.99 -35.33 -12.23
CA ARG A 89 8.42 -33.93 -12.29
C ARG A 89 7.80 -33.19 -11.13
N LEU A 90 8.50 -33.24 -10.00
CA LEU A 90 8.77 -32.28 -8.89
C LEU A 90 7.61 -31.46 -8.30
N TRP A 91 6.60 -31.17 -9.11
CA TRP A 91 5.31 -30.58 -8.82
C TRP A 91 4.16 -31.51 -9.22
N SER A 92 4.42 -32.82 -9.34
CA SER A 92 3.44 -33.83 -9.73
C SER A 92 2.37 -34.00 -8.65
N ASN A 93 1.20 -34.44 -9.11
CA ASN A 93 0.14 -34.94 -8.25
C ASN A 93 0.34 -36.45 -8.12
N LEU A 94 0.49 -36.87 -6.87
CA LEU A 94 0.70 -38.25 -6.42
C LEU A 94 -0.20 -39.27 -7.14
N THR A 95 -1.40 -38.86 -7.54
CA THR A 95 -2.44 -39.74 -8.08
C THR A 95 -2.44 -39.87 -9.61
N VAL A 96 -1.76 -38.99 -10.35
CA VAL A 96 -1.87 -38.96 -11.82
C VAL A 96 -1.37 -40.25 -12.49
N PRO A 97 -0.19 -40.80 -12.14
CA PRO A 97 0.27 -42.04 -12.76
C PRO A 97 -0.71 -43.19 -12.57
N ALA A 98 -1.33 -43.29 -11.38
CA ALA A 98 -2.34 -44.28 -11.10
C ALA A 98 -3.61 -44.09 -11.96
N VAL A 99 -4.08 -42.85 -12.12
CA VAL A 99 -5.24 -42.55 -12.98
C VAL A 99 -4.97 -42.89 -14.45
N ILE A 100 -3.79 -42.53 -14.98
CA ILE A 100 -3.40 -42.84 -16.37
C ILE A 100 -3.32 -44.35 -16.59
N ASN A 101 -2.60 -45.07 -15.72
CA ASN A 101 -2.49 -46.54 -15.78
C ASN A 101 -3.87 -47.20 -15.73
N SER A 102 -4.76 -46.66 -14.90
CA SER A 102 -6.10 -47.19 -14.75
C SER A 102 -6.99 -46.94 -15.98
N LEU A 103 -6.88 -45.77 -16.63
CA LEU A 103 -7.60 -45.48 -17.87
C LEU A 103 -7.23 -46.47 -18.98
N GLU A 104 -5.94 -46.72 -19.18
CA GLU A 104 -5.47 -47.69 -20.19
C GLU A 104 -5.89 -49.13 -19.87
N ALA A 105 -5.85 -49.52 -18.59
CA ALA A 105 -6.30 -50.85 -18.18
C ALA A 105 -7.82 -51.04 -18.38
N THR A 106 -8.61 -49.98 -18.19
CA THR A 106 -10.08 -50.05 -18.23
C THR A 106 -10.64 -49.91 -19.64
N PHE A 107 -10.05 -49.05 -20.47
CA PHE A 107 -10.57 -48.71 -21.81
C PHE A 107 -9.64 -49.12 -22.97
N GLY A 108 -8.50 -49.73 -22.67
CA GLY A 108 -7.50 -50.17 -23.63
C GLY A 108 -6.36 -49.17 -23.86
N THR A 109 -5.24 -49.65 -24.43
CA THR A 109 -4.01 -48.86 -24.67
C THR A 109 -4.14 -47.83 -25.79
N LYS A 110 -5.15 -47.95 -26.66
CA LYS A 110 -5.57 -46.93 -27.62
C LYS A 110 -7.01 -46.57 -27.34
N LEU A 111 -7.21 -45.37 -26.80
CA LEU A 111 -8.51 -44.83 -26.44
C LEU A 111 -9.30 -44.45 -27.71
N ASP A 112 -9.95 -45.42 -28.35
CA ASP A 112 -10.72 -45.20 -29.58
C ASP A 112 -12.14 -44.69 -29.27
N ARG A 113 -12.35 -43.37 -29.38
CA ARG A 113 -13.65 -42.71 -29.21
C ARG A 113 -14.79 -43.39 -29.96
N ARG A 114 -14.56 -43.96 -31.15
CA ARG A 114 -15.62 -44.52 -32.01
C ARG A 114 -16.20 -45.82 -31.47
N LYS A 115 -15.48 -46.47 -30.54
CA LYS A 115 -15.87 -47.74 -29.92
C LYS A 115 -16.51 -47.56 -28.54
N LEU A 116 -16.56 -46.33 -28.02
CA LEU A 116 -16.97 -46.03 -26.65
C LEU A 116 -18.31 -45.31 -26.62
N ASN A 117 -19.19 -45.73 -25.70
CA ASN A 117 -20.42 -45.00 -25.40
C ASN A 117 -20.12 -43.89 -24.38
N LEU A 118 -19.80 -42.69 -24.89
CA LEU A 118 -19.44 -41.54 -24.05
C LEU A 118 -20.58 -41.09 -23.12
N GLU A 119 -21.84 -41.29 -23.49
CA GLU A 119 -22.98 -40.96 -22.63
C GLU A 119 -23.03 -41.87 -21.40
N LEU A 120 -22.81 -43.18 -21.61
CA LEU A 120 -22.79 -44.15 -20.53
C LEU A 120 -21.59 -43.93 -19.60
N ILE A 121 -20.41 -43.62 -20.16
CA ILE A 121 -19.22 -43.27 -19.38
C ILE A 121 -19.46 -41.98 -18.60
N ALA A 122 -20.03 -40.94 -19.23
CA ALA A 122 -20.38 -39.70 -18.55
C ALA A 122 -21.36 -39.95 -17.40
N GLN A 123 -22.38 -40.79 -17.62
CA GLN A 123 -23.33 -41.16 -16.57
C GLN A 123 -22.63 -41.82 -15.38
N GLN A 124 -21.73 -42.77 -15.64
CA GLN A 124 -20.96 -43.44 -14.59
C GLN A 124 -20.11 -42.44 -13.80
N ILE A 125 -19.35 -41.59 -14.49
CA ILE A 125 -18.50 -40.58 -13.86
C ILE A 125 -19.33 -39.58 -13.04
N CYS A 126 -20.50 -39.16 -13.52
CA CYS A 126 -21.41 -38.29 -12.77
C CYS A 126 -21.89 -38.96 -11.47
N ASN A 127 -22.28 -40.24 -11.55
CA ASN A 127 -22.72 -41.01 -10.38
C ASN A 127 -21.58 -41.20 -9.37
N ASN A 128 -20.38 -41.54 -9.84
CA ASN A 128 -19.20 -41.66 -8.99
C ASN A 128 -18.86 -40.33 -8.32
N THR A 129 -18.83 -39.23 -9.07
CA THR A 129 -18.53 -37.89 -8.58
C THR A 129 -19.55 -37.42 -7.52
N ALA A 130 -20.80 -37.85 -7.63
CA ALA A 130 -21.83 -37.55 -6.64
C ALA A 130 -21.61 -38.28 -5.29
N GLN A 131 -20.80 -39.34 -5.26
CA GLN A 131 -20.44 -40.02 -4.01
C GLN A 131 -19.38 -39.21 -3.24
N PRO A 132 -19.44 -39.18 -1.89
CA PRO A 132 -18.40 -38.56 -1.08
C PRO A 132 -17.01 -39.18 -1.34
N PHE A 133 -15.97 -38.35 -1.37
CA PHE A 133 -14.58 -38.82 -1.42
C PHE A 133 -14.08 -39.03 0.02
N GLN A 134 -13.60 -40.24 0.33
CA GLN A 134 -13.24 -40.64 1.69
C GLN A 134 -11.74 -40.50 1.96
N ASP A 135 -11.42 -40.01 3.16
CA ASP A 135 -10.07 -40.05 3.71
C ASP A 135 -9.79 -41.44 4.28
N ILE A 136 -9.14 -42.29 3.48
CA ILE A 136 -8.78 -43.66 3.83
C ILE A 136 -7.30 -43.68 4.26
N ASP A 137 -7.06 -43.78 5.56
CA ASP A 137 -5.71 -43.82 6.13
C ASP A 137 -5.11 -45.23 6.23
N THR A 138 -5.94 -46.26 6.10
CA THR A 138 -5.55 -47.68 6.29
C THR A 138 -4.95 -48.32 5.04
N SER A 139 -5.28 -47.82 3.84
CA SER A 139 -4.86 -48.43 2.59
C SER A 139 -4.66 -47.39 1.49
N SER A 140 -3.42 -47.24 1.03
CA SER A 140 -3.07 -46.39 -0.11
C SER A 140 -3.81 -46.81 -1.37
N GLN A 141 -3.96 -48.12 -1.61
CA GLN A 141 -4.62 -48.64 -2.80
C GLN A 141 -6.12 -48.35 -2.79
N GLU A 142 -6.80 -48.51 -1.65
CA GLU A 142 -8.23 -48.17 -1.52
C GLU A 142 -8.45 -46.67 -1.74
N TRP A 143 -7.57 -45.83 -1.18
CA TRP A 143 -7.64 -44.39 -1.41
C TRP A 143 -7.53 -44.02 -2.90
N VAL A 144 -6.54 -44.59 -3.60
CA VAL A 144 -6.33 -44.38 -5.05
C VAL A 144 -7.46 -44.97 -5.90
N ASN A 145 -8.02 -46.11 -5.50
CA ASN A 145 -9.10 -46.79 -6.22
C ASN A 145 -10.38 -45.96 -6.32
N GLN A 146 -10.58 -44.95 -5.45
CA GLN A 146 -11.67 -43.99 -5.56
C GLN A 146 -11.55 -43.06 -6.80
N LEU A 147 -10.38 -43.00 -7.43
CA LEU A 147 -10.11 -42.16 -8.61
C LEU A 147 -9.92 -42.97 -9.89
N CYS A 148 -9.93 -44.30 -9.81
CA CYS A 148 -9.45 -45.19 -10.85
C CYS A 148 -10.53 -46.14 -11.37
N GLY A 149 -10.38 -46.57 -12.61
CA GLY A 149 -11.14 -47.63 -13.26
C GLY A 149 -12.64 -47.35 -13.31
N PRO A 150 -13.50 -48.26 -12.82
CA PRO A 150 -14.95 -48.04 -12.80
C PRO A 150 -15.38 -46.90 -11.86
N ASN A 151 -14.48 -46.44 -10.98
CA ASN A 151 -14.71 -45.36 -10.02
C ASN A 151 -14.20 -43.99 -10.49
N LEU A 152 -13.82 -43.84 -11.77
CA LEU A 152 -13.39 -42.55 -12.32
C LEU A 152 -14.38 -41.44 -12.00
N ARG A 153 -13.85 -40.28 -11.63
CA ARG A 153 -14.62 -39.09 -11.24
C ARG A 153 -14.23 -37.89 -12.11
N TRP A 154 -15.01 -36.82 -12.11
CA TRP A 154 -14.64 -35.59 -12.82
C TRP A 154 -13.35 -34.97 -12.27
N GLU A 155 -13.06 -35.20 -10.99
CA GLU A 155 -11.79 -34.88 -10.37
C GLU A 155 -10.62 -35.63 -11.03
N SER A 156 -10.79 -36.94 -11.29
CA SER A 156 -9.80 -37.75 -12.01
C SER A 156 -9.50 -37.18 -13.40
N ILE A 157 -10.54 -36.75 -14.12
CA ILE A 157 -10.40 -36.14 -15.45
C ILE A 157 -9.66 -34.80 -15.36
N GLY A 158 -9.99 -33.96 -14.36
CA GLY A 158 -9.29 -32.70 -14.11
C GLY A 158 -7.79 -32.88 -13.83
N LEU A 159 -7.42 -33.94 -13.10
CA LEU A 159 -6.03 -34.25 -12.78
C LEU A 159 -5.20 -34.51 -14.06
N LEU A 160 -5.77 -35.15 -15.07
CA LEU A 160 -5.09 -35.38 -16.37
C LEU A 160 -4.72 -34.04 -17.05
N TRP A 161 -5.68 -33.11 -17.08
CA TRP A 161 -5.50 -31.80 -17.72
C TRP A 161 -4.47 -30.94 -17.00
N SER A 162 -4.41 -31.04 -15.67
CA SER A 162 -3.42 -30.32 -14.87
C SER A 162 -1.97 -30.70 -15.23
N VAL A 163 -1.76 -31.89 -15.81
CA VAL A 163 -0.46 -32.36 -16.31
C VAL A 163 -0.20 -31.94 -17.75
N LEU A 164 -1.23 -31.89 -18.61
CA LEU A 164 -1.11 -31.45 -20.01
C LEU A 164 -0.56 -30.03 -20.19
N ARG A 165 -0.66 -29.16 -19.17
CA ARG A 165 -0.08 -27.80 -19.22
C ARG A 165 1.42 -27.77 -19.51
N ARG A 166 2.11 -28.89 -19.34
CA ARG A 166 3.56 -29.03 -19.55
C ARG A 166 3.91 -29.38 -21.00
N ILE A 167 2.95 -29.80 -21.81
CA ILE A 167 3.17 -30.24 -23.19
C ILE A 167 2.78 -29.10 -24.16
N PRO A 168 3.69 -28.57 -25.00
CA PRO A 168 3.34 -27.53 -25.98
C PRO A 168 2.46 -28.09 -27.09
N GLY A 169 1.42 -27.35 -27.48
CA GLY A 169 0.58 -27.72 -28.63
C GLY A 169 -0.31 -28.94 -28.37
N SER A 170 -0.59 -29.27 -27.11
CA SER A 170 -1.28 -30.49 -26.70
C SER A 170 -2.76 -30.60 -27.08
N PHE A 171 -3.32 -29.60 -27.77
CA PHE A 171 -4.74 -29.57 -28.15
C PHE A 171 -4.88 -29.22 -29.63
N ASP A 172 -5.72 -30.00 -30.34
CA ASP A 172 -6.04 -29.78 -31.74
C ASP A 172 -7.00 -28.59 -31.93
N PRO A 173 -7.02 -27.94 -33.12
CA PRO A 173 -7.93 -26.82 -33.39
C PRO A 173 -9.42 -27.12 -33.13
N ILE A 174 -9.85 -28.36 -33.39
CA ILE A 174 -11.23 -28.81 -33.15
C ILE A 174 -11.56 -28.84 -31.64
N GLU A 175 -10.60 -29.22 -30.80
CA GLU A 175 -10.76 -29.27 -29.34
C GLU A 175 -10.76 -27.86 -28.74
N LYS A 176 -9.98 -26.93 -29.31
CA LYS A 176 -9.99 -25.50 -28.93
C LYS A 176 -11.32 -24.81 -29.24
N ASN A 177 -11.93 -25.13 -30.39
CA ASN A 177 -13.19 -24.55 -30.82
C ASN A 177 -14.39 -24.99 -29.96
N GLN A 178 -14.35 -26.18 -29.35
CA GLN A 178 -15.44 -26.70 -28.50
C GLN A 178 -15.68 -25.86 -27.24
N PHE A 179 -14.67 -25.16 -26.74
CA PHE A 179 -14.77 -24.29 -25.57
C PHE A 179 -14.57 -22.81 -25.91
N HIS A 180 -14.74 -22.43 -27.19
CA HIS A 180 -14.54 -21.07 -27.68
C HIS A 180 -13.21 -20.44 -27.24
N VAL A 181 -12.13 -21.22 -27.23
CA VAL A 181 -10.79 -20.73 -26.89
C VAL A 181 -10.29 -19.88 -28.07
N LEU A 182 -10.53 -18.56 -28.01
CA LEU A 182 -10.03 -17.60 -29.00
C LEU A 182 -8.49 -17.67 -29.06
N GLU A 183 -7.93 -17.81 -30.26
CA GLU A 183 -6.52 -18.12 -30.52
C GLU A 183 -5.50 -17.04 -30.10
N SER A 184 -5.93 -15.91 -29.54
CA SER A 184 -5.01 -14.88 -29.04
C SER A 184 -4.56 -15.18 -27.60
N GLY A 185 -3.45 -15.90 -27.42
CA GLY A 185 -2.70 -15.95 -26.16
C GLY A 185 -1.82 -17.17 -25.90
N THR A 186 -1.24 -17.22 -24.70
CA THR A 186 -0.29 -18.24 -24.21
C THR A 186 -0.77 -19.69 -24.42
N ALA A 187 0.15 -20.62 -24.72
CA ALA A 187 -0.13 -22.04 -25.01
C ALA A 187 -0.93 -22.81 -23.93
N ASN A 188 -0.99 -22.29 -22.69
CA ASN A 188 -1.71 -22.90 -21.56
C ASN A 188 -3.20 -22.52 -21.49
N LYS A 189 -3.68 -21.56 -22.29
CA LYS A 189 -5.10 -21.11 -22.27
C LYS A 189 -6.11 -22.24 -22.52
N PRO A 190 -5.92 -23.13 -23.52
CA PRO A 190 -6.80 -24.27 -23.71
C PRO A 190 -6.84 -25.15 -22.46
N VAL A 191 -5.68 -25.54 -21.93
CA VAL A 191 -5.57 -26.42 -20.76
C VAL A 191 -6.33 -25.84 -19.56
N LEU A 192 -6.21 -24.52 -19.32
CA LEU A 192 -6.92 -23.85 -18.22
C LEU A 192 -8.45 -23.91 -18.41
N ALA A 193 -8.95 -23.79 -19.65
CA ALA A 193 -10.37 -23.94 -19.93
C ALA A 193 -10.85 -25.36 -19.57
N PHE A 194 -10.14 -26.39 -20.02
CA PHE A 194 -10.44 -27.79 -19.69
C PHE A 194 -10.44 -28.06 -18.18
N LEU A 195 -9.44 -27.52 -17.47
CA LEU A 195 -9.36 -27.63 -16.01
C LEU A 195 -10.57 -26.94 -15.33
N ARG A 196 -10.92 -25.71 -15.74
CA ARG A 196 -12.08 -24.98 -15.21
C ARG A 196 -13.38 -25.75 -15.45
N HIS A 197 -13.58 -26.31 -16.63
CA HIS A 197 -14.77 -27.12 -16.93
C HIS A 197 -14.81 -28.40 -16.08
N SER A 198 -13.67 -29.06 -15.86
CA SER A 198 -13.60 -30.25 -15.00
C SER A 198 -13.93 -29.93 -13.54
N ILE A 199 -13.40 -28.81 -13.01
CA ILE A 199 -13.73 -28.32 -11.66
C ILE A 199 -15.21 -27.97 -11.56
N ASN A 200 -15.79 -27.29 -12.56
CA ASN A 200 -17.19 -26.92 -12.57
C ASN A 200 -18.11 -28.15 -12.61
N LEU A 201 -17.77 -29.18 -13.39
CA LEU A 201 -18.50 -30.45 -13.39
C LEU A 201 -18.36 -31.18 -12.07
N ALA A 202 -17.17 -31.26 -11.48
CA ALA A 202 -16.97 -31.84 -10.16
C ALA A 202 -17.85 -31.13 -9.12
N ARG A 203 -17.78 -29.79 -9.08
CA ARG A 203 -18.57 -28.93 -8.17
C ARG A 203 -20.08 -28.99 -8.40
N HIS A 204 -20.52 -29.44 -9.58
CA HIS A 204 -21.94 -29.65 -9.86
C HIS A 204 -22.50 -30.87 -9.10
N PHE A 205 -21.67 -31.89 -8.83
CA PHE A 205 -22.10 -33.13 -8.19
C PHE A 205 -21.60 -33.30 -6.74
N THR A 206 -20.49 -32.67 -6.38
CA THR A 206 -19.93 -32.67 -5.01
C THR A 206 -19.44 -31.29 -4.60
N LEU A 207 -19.59 -30.89 -3.34
CA LEU A 207 -19.25 -29.52 -2.91
C LEU A 207 -17.73 -29.26 -2.87
N ALA A 208 -17.00 -30.13 -2.18
CA ALA A 208 -15.58 -30.00 -1.93
C ALA A 208 -14.98 -31.34 -1.48
N ASN A 209 -13.73 -31.59 -1.88
CA ASN A 209 -12.87 -32.64 -1.37
C ASN A 209 -11.41 -32.28 -1.63
N VAL A 210 -10.48 -33.08 -1.11
CA VAL A 210 -9.03 -32.81 -1.20
C VAL A 210 -8.51 -32.77 -2.64
N ILE A 211 -9.13 -33.51 -3.57
CA ILE A 211 -8.73 -33.50 -4.98
C ILE A 211 -9.23 -32.22 -5.67
N ILE A 212 -10.43 -31.74 -5.35
CA ILE A 212 -10.91 -30.43 -5.82
C ILE A 212 -9.99 -29.31 -5.32
N LEU A 213 -9.53 -29.38 -4.07
CA LEU A 213 -8.53 -28.44 -3.53
C LEU A 213 -7.24 -28.43 -4.38
N ASP A 214 -6.71 -29.60 -4.70
CA ASP A 214 -5.53 -29.73 -5.57
C ASP A 214 -5.79 -29.10 -6.95
N LEU A 215 -6.92 -29.40 -7.59
CA LEU A 215 -7.29 -28.82 -8.88
C LEU A 215 -7.44 -27.28 -8.82
N LEU A 216 -7.98 -26.74 -7.74
CA LEU A 216 -8.09 -25.29 -7.52
C LEU A 216 -6.70 -24.65 -7.35
N PHE A 217 -5.80 -25.30 -6.62
CA PHE A 217 -4.41 -24.85 -6.51
C PHE A 217 -3.72 -24.84 -7.88
N GLN A 218 -3.85 -25.91 -8.67
CA GLN A 218 -3.30 -25.97 -10.04
C GLN A 218 -3.92 -24.90 -10.94
N LYS A 219 -5.22 -24.64 -10.83
CA LYS A 219 -5.91 -23.56 -11.55
C LYS A 219 -5.32 -22.19 -11.21
N ALA A 220 -5.03 -21.91 -9.94
CA ALA A 220 -4.42 -20.65 -9.53
C ALA A 220 -3.03 -20.45 -10.16
N ILE A 221 -2.19 -21.49 -10.13
CA ILE A 221 -0.87 -21.50 -10.79
C ILE A 221 -1.01 -21.26 -12.30
N MET A 222 -1.94 -21.96 -12.96
CA MET A 222 -2.12 -21.81 -14.41
C MET A 222 -2.64 -20.43 -14.81
N GLU A 223 -3.48 -19.81 -13.98
CA GLU A 223 -3.92 -18.44 -14.22
C GLU A 223 -2.75 -17.45 -14.11
N SER A 224 -1.85 -17.65 -13.14
CA SER A 224 -0.65 -16.81 -13.00
C SER A 224 0.25 -16.90 -14.23
N MET A 225 0.38 -18.10 -14.81
CA MET A 225 1.08 -18.37 -16.08
C MET A 225 0.38 -17.83 -17.34
N ILE A 226 -0.78 -17.19 -17.23
CA ILE A 226 -1.51 -16.64 -18.38
C ILE A 226 -1.70 -15.13 -18.25
N VAL A 227 -2.09 -14.64 -17.07
CA VAL A 227 -2.40 -13.22 -16.84
C VAL A 227 -1.39 -12.50 -15.96
N GLY A 228 -0.40 -13.21 -15.40
CA GLY A 228 0.62 -12.67 -14.48
C GLY A 228 0.20 -12.69 -13.01
N ASP A 229 1.19 -12.75 -12.12
CA ASP A 229 1.00 -13.00 -10.68
C ASP A 229 0.36 -11.83 -9.93
N ALA A 230 0.51 -10.59 -10.43
CA ALA A 230 -0.07 -9.40 -9.81
C ALA A 230 -1.58 -9.22 -10.08
N SER A 231 -2.15 -10.00 -11.00
CA SER A 231 -3.54 -9.87 -11.43
C SER A 231 -4.54 -10.18 -10.31
N LEU A 232 -5.67 -9.47 -10.31
CA LEU A 232 -6.80 -9.78 -9.42
C LEU A 232 -7.37 -11.17 -9.69
N ILE A 233 -7.33 -11.65 -10.94
CA ILE A 233 -7.82 -12.98 -11.32
C ILE A 233 -7.06 -14.06 -10.54
N CYS A 234 -5.73 -13.97 -10.53
CA CYS A 234 -4.86 -14.91 -9.80
C CYS A 234 -5.14 -14.89 -8.30
N TRP A 235 -5.27 -13.69 -7.73
CA TRP A 235 -5.59 -13.52 -6.31
C TRP A 235 -6.93 -14.16 -5.93
N SER A 236 -7.98 -13.90 -6.72
CA SER A 236 -9.31 -14.49 -6.48
C SER A 236 -9.32 -16.01 -6.64
N SER A 237 -8.58 -16.53 -7.61
CA SER A 237 -8.46 -17.98 -7.83
C SER A 237 -7.72 -18.70 -6.71
N PHE A 238 -6.65 -18.08 -6.21
CA PHE A 238 -5.94 -18.58 -5.04
C PHE A 238 -6.80 -18.53 -3.78
N ALA A 239 -7.62 -17.48 -3.62
CA ALA A 239 -8.58 -17.38 -2.51
C ALA A 239 -9.64 -18.49 -2.51
N ASP A 240 -10.07 -18.99 -3.68
CA ASP A 240 -10.98 -20.14 -3.79
C ASP A 240 -10.29 -21.41 -3.24
N ALA A 241 -9.01 -21.64 -3.55
CA ALA A 241 -8.23 -22.75 -2.99
C ALA A 241 -8.09 -22.64 -1.46
N VAL A 242 -7.74 -21.47 -0.93
CA VAL A 242 -7.67 -21.22 0.53
C VAL A 242 -9.03 -21.44 1.21
N SER A 243 -10.12 -21.02 0.58
CA SER A 243 -11.48 -21.19 1.10
C SER A 243 -11.85 -22.67 1.20
N VAL A 244 -11.56 -23.47 0.17
CA VAL A 244 -11.80 -24.92 0.21
C VAL A 244 -10.87 -25.61 1.22
N MET A 245 -9.60 -25.21 1.31
CA MET A 245 -8.66 -25.78 2.27
C MET A 245 -9.08 -25.56 3.73
N THR A 246 -9.59 -24.36 4.03
CA THR A 246 -10.08 -24.03 5.38
C THR A 246 -11.40 -24.72 5.68
N TYR A 247 -12.31 -24.79 4.70
CA TYR A 247 -13.56 -25.56 4.79
C TYR A 247 -13.33 -27.05 5.10
N LEU A 248 -12.36 -27.67 4.42
CA LEU A 248 -12.00 -29.08 4.64
C LEU A 248 -11.17 -29.31 5.91
N GLY A 249 -10.79 -28.26 6.65
CA GLY A 249 -9.97 -28.38 7.85
C GLY A 249 -8.52 -28.81 7.61
N VAL A 250 -8.04 -28.80 6.36
CA VAL A 250 -6.68 -29.25 5.98
C VAL A 250 -5.58 -28.39 6.62
N HIS A 251 -5.89 -27.12 6.93
CA HIS A 251 -5.00 -26.18 7.62
C HIS A 251 -4.79 -26.46 9.13
N ALA A 252 -5.67 -27.26 9.74
CA ALA A 252 -5.72 -27.44 11.17
C ALA A 252 -5.88 -28.93 11.53
N GLU A 253 -4.84 -29.69 11.21
CA GLU A 253 -4.75 -31.12 11.56
C GLU A 253 -4.77 -31.33 13.08
N ASN A 254 -5.63 -32.24 13.54
CA ASN A 254 -5.75 -32.65 14.94
C ASN A 254 -4.87 -33.87 15.22
N LEU A 255 -3.81 -33.70 16.01
CA LEU A 255 -2.89 -34.77 16.38
C LEU A 255 -3.35 -35.47 17.67
N THR A 256 -4.13 -36.54 17.56
CA THR A 256 -4.66 -37.33 18.69
C THR A 256 -3.86 -38.61 18.96
N GLY A 257 -2.53 -38.56 18.82
CA GLY A 257 -1.64 -39.69 19.10
C GLY A 257 -0.33 -39.63 18.29
N PRO A 258 0.51 -40.69 18.35
CA PRO A 258 1.69 -40.80 17.49
C PRO A 258 1.28 -40.76 16.03
N TYR A 259 1.86 -39.84 15.27
CA TYR A 259 1.52 -39.67 13.86
C TYR A 259 1.90 -40.93 13.07
N ARG A 260 0.93 -41.48 12.32
CA ARG A 260 1.13 -42.60 11.38
C ARG A 260 0.89 -42.09 9.96
N PRO A 261 1.94 -41.97 9.14
CA PRO A 261 1.80 -41.47 7.78
C PRO A 261 0.96 -42.42 6.92
N SER A 262 0.11 -41.83 6.08
CA SER A 262 -0.73 -42.51 5.08
C SER A 262 -0.70 -41.69 3.80
N LEU A 263 -1.12 -42.28 2.68
CA LEU A 263 -1.25 -41.52 1.43
C LEU A 263 -2.22 -40.34 1.57
N SER A 264 -3.36 -40.52 2.25
CA SER A 264 -4.34 -39.44 2.49
C SER A 264 -3.76 -38.33 3.36
N SER A 265 -3.16 -38.66 4.51
CA SER A 265 -2.63 -37.67 5.45
C SER A 265 -1.45 -36.88 4.88
N GLU A 266 -0.51 -37.55 4.21
CA GLU A 266 0.62 -36.87 3.57
C GLU A 266 0.20 -36.06 2.34
N HIS A 267 -0.82 -36.49 1.58
CA HIS A 267 -1.39 -35.67 0.51
C HIS A 267 -1.98 -34.36 1.06
N LYS A 268 -2.73 -34.42 2.17
CA LYS A 268 -3.27 -33.23 2.87
C LYS A 268 -2.16 -32.29 3.36
N ARG A 269 -1.12 -32.82 4.05
CA ARG A 269 0.02 -32.01 4.51
C ARG A 269 0.79 -31.35 3.38
N ARG A 270 1.01 -32.07 2.27
CA ARG A 270 1.68 -31.51 1.08
C ARG A 270 0.84 -30.41 0.44
N LEU A 271 -0.48 -30.58 0.33
CA LEU A 271 -1.37 -29.51 -0.18
C LEU A 271 -1.35 -28.29 0.73
N PHE A 272 -1.48 -28.49 2.05
CA PHE A 272 -1.34 -27.38 3.00
C PHE A 272 0.00 -26.68 2.82
N GLY A 273 1.10 -27.42 2.72
CA GLY A 273 2.43 -26.84 2.60
C GLY A 273 2.63 -26.04 1.31
N ARG A 274 2.11 -26.54 0.17
CA ARG A 274 2.12 -25.85 -1.12
C ARG A 274 1.29 -24.55 -1.08
N VAL A 275 0.06 -24.62 -0.56
CA VAL A 275 -0.82 -23.45 -0.44
C VAL A 275 -0.22 -22.42 0.53
N TYR A 276 0.26 -22.85 1.69
CA TYR A 276 0.87 -21.97 2.68
C TYR A 276 2.10 -21.25 2.14
N ASN A 277 3.01 -21.97 1.46
CA ASN A 277 4.18 -21.36 0.83
C ASN A 277 3.79 -20.32 -0.22
N LEU A 278 2.84 -20.66 -1.11
CA LEU A 278 2.39 -19.74 -2.16
C LEU A 278 1.70 -18.49 -1.59
N ASP A 279 0.91 -18.62 -0.52
CA ASP A 279 0.30 -17.49 0.19
C ASP A 279 1.36 -16.46 0.60
N LYS A 280 2.46 -16.93 1.21
CA LYS A 280 3.53 -16.03 1.67
C LYS A 280 4.35 -15.47 0.51
N ALA A 281 4.62 -16.27 -0.52
CA ALA A 281 5.35 -15.84 -1.70
C ALA A 281 4.59 -14.71 -2.46
N ILE A 282 3.27 -14.84 -2.63
CA ILE A 282 2.45 -13.81 -3.31
C ILE A 282 2.42 -12.52 -2.49
N VAL A 283 2.40 -12.59 -1.16
CA VAL A 283 2.47 -11.41 -0.29
C VAL A 283 3.81 -10.69 -0.47
N ALA A 284 4.92 -11.43 -0.45
CA ALA A 284 6.26 -10.86 -0.68
C ALA A 284 6.37 -10.19 -2.06
N PHE A 285 5.66 -10.73 -3.06
CA PHE A 285 5.63 -10.18 -4.41
C PHE A 285 4.72 -8.95 -4.56
N THR A 286 3.52 -8.97 -3.99
CA THR A 286 2.46 -7.98 -4.26
C THR A 286 2.27 -6.94 -3.14
N GLY A 287 2.78 -7.20 -1.94
CA GLY A 287 2.53 -6.41 -0.74
C GLY A 287 1.09 -6.51 -0.20
N ARG A 288 0.24 -7.39 -0.76
CA ARG A 288 -1.12 -7.63 -0.27
C ARG A 288 -1.08 -8.48 1.00
N PRO A 289 -1.96 -8.28 1.99
CA PRO A 289 -1.98 -9.11 3.19
C PRO A 289 -2.21 -10.60 2.91
N PRO A 290 -1.62 -11.51 3.70
CA PRO A 290 -1.81 -12.96 3.53
C PRO A 290 -3.27 -13.37 3.75
N LEU A 291 -3.72 -14.42 3.03
CA LEU A 291 -5.04 -15.01 3.23
C LEU A 291 -5.05 -15.98 4.41
N LEU A 292 -3.94 -16.66 4.68
CA LEU A 292 -3.79 -17.60 5.79
C LEU A 292 -3.11 -16.92 6.98
N ASN A 293 -3.83 -16.82 8.09
CA ASN A 293 -3.22 -16.43 9.34
C ASN A 293 -2.60 -17.68 10.01
N PRO A 294 -1.28 -17.71 10.26
CA PRO A 294 -0.61 -18.88 10.85
C PRO A 294 -1.12 -19.22 12.25
N ARG A 295 -1.69 -18.25 12.99
CA ARG A 295 -2.25 -18.50 14.33
C ARG A 295 -3.43 -19.48 14.32
N PHE A 296 -4.06 -19.67 13.16
CA PHE A 296 -5.16 -20.61 12.97
C PHE A 296 -4.74 -21.85 12.19
N CYS A 297 -3.44 -22.03 11.92
CA CYS A 297 -2.92 -23.19 11.22
C CYS A 297 -2.14 -24.09 12.18
N SER A 298 -2.47 -25.38 12.24
CA SER A 298 -1.77 -26.36 13.10
C SER A 298 -1.15 -27.53 12.32
N THR A 299 -1.39 -27.61 11.00
CA THR A 299 -0.87 -28.70 10.17
C THR A 299 0.66 -28.67 10.06
N PRO A 300 1.38 -29.74 10.46
CA PRO A 300 2.83 -29.82 10.39
C PRO A 300 3.38 -29.89 8.96
N PRO A 301 4.69 -29.63 8.75
CA PRO A 301 5.32 -29.84 7.45
C PRO A 301 5.26 -31.33 7.03
N PRO A 302 5.04 -31.63 5.73
CA PRO A 302 4.92 -33.02 5.23
C PRO A 302 6.23 -33.79 5.37
N LEU A 303 6.16 -35.10 5.58
CA LEU A 303 7.36 -35.94 5.65
C LEU A 303 8.01 -36.08 4.28
N ASP A 304 9.33 -36.26 4.30
CA ASP A 304 10.15 -36.37 3.10
C ASP A 304 10.11 -37.80 2.52
N LEU A 305 8.92 -38.20 2.07
CA LEU A 305 8.65 -39.53 1.53
C LEU A 305 8.53 -39.46 0.00
N SER A 306 8.92 -40.52 -0.71
CA SER A 306 8.71 -40.61 -2.15
C SER A 306 7.21 -40.79 -2.48
N ASP A 307 6.82 -40.45 -3.71
CA ASP A 307 5.45 -40.67 -4.18
C ASP A 307 5.19 -42.18 -4.33
N GLU A 308 6.21 -42.92 -4.73
CA GLU A 308 6.21 -44.37 -4.93
C GLU A 308 5.96 -45.13 -3.62
N ASP A 309 6.65 -44.78 -2.54
CA ASP A 309 6.46 -45.43 -1.24
C ASP A 309 5.07 -45.15 -0.67
N LEU A 310 4.56 -43.93 -0.85
CA LEU A 310 3.21 -43.57 -0.41
C LEU A 310 2.13 -44.32 -1.21
N LEU A 311 2.30 -44.44 -2.52
CA LEU A 311 1.40 -45.19 -3.39
C LEU A 311 1.45 -46.71 -3.10
N ALA A 312 2.63 -47.26 -2.86
CA ALA A 312 2.81 -48.67 -2.53
C ALA A 312 2.19 -49.03 -1.18
N GLY A 313 2.32 -48.15 -0.18
CA GLY A 313 1.78 -48.37 1.17
C GLY A 313 2.41 -49.57 1.90
N GLY A 314 1.75 -50.02 2.96
CA GLY A 314 2.15 -51.20 3.75
C GLY A 314 3.63 -51.20 4.16
N ALA A 315 4.30 -52.34 3.97
CA ALA A 315 5.70 -52.53 4.36
C ALA A 315 6.69 -51.58 3.65
N ALA A 316 6.37 -51.09 2.45
CA ALA A 316 7.22 -50.13 1.74
C ALA A 316 7.19 -48.77 2.44
N LEU A 317 5.99 -48.29 2.76
CA LEU A 317 5.80 -47.04 3.51
C LEU A 317 6.38 -47.13 4.93
N GLU A 318 6.14 -48.22 5.65
CA GLU A 318 6.69 -48.42 7.00
C GLU A 318 8.23 -48.37 7.00
N ARG A 319 8.87 -48.98 6.00
CA ARG A 319 10.32 -48.92 5.83
C ARG A 319 10.79 -47.49 5.56
N ALA A 320 10.17 -46.81 4.59
CA ALA A 320 10.52 -45.44 4.24
C ALA A 320 10.38 -44.48 5.44
N VAL A 321 9.37 -44.69 6.28
CA VAL A 321 9.15 -43.92 7.53
C VAL A 321 10.25 -44.21 8.56
N SER A 322 10.69 -45.46 8.69
CA SER A 322 11.80 -45.83 9.60
C SER A 322 13.16 -45.28 9.17
N GLU A 323 13.31 -44.91 7.89
CA GLU A 323 14.51 -44.34 7.28
C GLU A 323 14.48 -42.79 7.24
N LEU A 324 13.62 -42.16 8.03
CA LEU A 324 13.61 -40.71 8.23
C LEU A 324 14.50 -40.31 9.42
N ASP A 325 15.13 -39.14 9.33
CA ASP A 325 15.78 -38.51 10.48
C ASP A 325 14.74 -38.04 11.51
N SER A 326 15.22 -37.61 12.69
CA SER A 326 14.34 -37.11 13.76
C SER A 326 13.56 -35.85 13.39
N ARG A 327 13.89 -35.21 12.26
CA ARG A 327 13.23 -34.03 11.71
C ARG A 327 12.42 -34.36 10.46
N GLY A 328 12.21 -35.64 10.13
CA GLY A 328 11.37 -36.09 9.02
C GLY A 328 11.99 -35.96 7.62
N TRP A 329 13.31 -35.80 7.50
CA TRP A 329 14.04 -35.85 6.22
C TRP A 329 14.47 -37.28 5.86
N ASN A 330 14.50 -37.61 4.57
CA ASN A 330 14.93 -38.93 4.15
C ASN A 330 16.44 -39.13 4.30
N LEU A 331 16.85 -40.31 4.76
CA LEU A 331 18.26 -40.69 4.87
C LEU A 331 18.83 -41.29 3.58
N ARG A 332 17.98 -41.58 2.58
CA ARG A 332 18.39 -42.18 1.30
C ARG A 332 19.05 -41.19 0.33
N GLY A 333 19.03 -39.90 0.65
CA GLY A 333 19.60 -38.85 -0.21
C GLY A 333 18.77 -38.55 -1.46
N GLY A 334 17.56 -39.13 -1.57
CA GLY A 334 16.64 -38.86 -2.67
C GLY A 334 16.09 -37.44 -2.60
N VAL A 335 15.78 -36.85 -3.76
CA VAL A 335 15.11 -35.55 -3.86
C VAL A 335 13.72 -35.76 -4.43
N TYR A 336 12.71 -35.52 -3.61
CA TYR A 336 11.31 -35.78 -3.91
C TYR A 336 10.50 -34.48 -3.99
N PRO A 337 9.30 -34.49 -4.60
CA PRO A 337 8.36 -33.37 -4.51
C PRO A 337 8.08 -32.92 -3.06
N SER A 338 8.04 -33.86 -2.12
CA SER A 338 7.93 -33.61 -0.68
C SER A 338 9.14 -32.88 -0.11
N SER A 339 10.36 -33.17 -0.57
CA SER A 339 11.57 -32.49 -0.08
C SER A 339 11.49 -30.98 -0.33
N ILE A 340 11.08 -30.58 -1.53
CA ILE A 340 10.90 -29.17 -1.91
C ILE A 340 9.76 -28.54 -1.10
N CYS A 341 8.63 -29.24 -1.01
CA CYS A 341 7.46 -28.76 -0.26
C CYS A 341 7.81 -28.53 1.22
N ARG A 342 8.53 -29.46 1.83
CA ARG A 342 9.01 -29.37 3.22
C ARG A 342 9.98 -28.21 3.40
N ALA A 343 11.00 -28.09 2.54
CA ALA A 343 11.97 -26.99 2.61
C ALA A 343 11.28 -25.62 2.45
N GLY A 344 10.40 -25.50 1.45
CA GLY A 344 9.62 -24.30 1.18
C GLY A 344 8.68 -23.95 2.34
N TYR A 345 8.04 -24.93 2.97
CA TYR A 345 7.19 -24.69 4.13
C TYR A 345 7.97 -24.10 5.31
N LEU A 346 9.11 -24.71 5.66
CA LEU A 346 9.96 -24.26 6.76
C LEU A 346 10.44 -22.82 6.56
N MET A 347 10.84 -22.45 5.34
CA MET A 347 11.21 -21.07 5.02
C MET A 347 10.01 -20.12 4.96
N ALA A 348 8.83 -20.59 4.56
CA ALA A 348 7.61 -19.78 4.54
C ALA A 348 7.14 -19.38 5.94
N GLN A 349 7.43 -20.18 6.97
CA GLN A 349 7.17 -19.81 8.36
C GLN A 349 7.95 -18.55 8.76
N ILE A 350 9.22 -18.47 8.35
CA ILE A 350 10.06 -17.28 8.60
C ILE A 350 9.57 -16.11 7.75
N LEU A 351 9.24 -16.35 6.48
CA LEU A 351 8.69 -15.32 5.60
C LEU A 351 7.40 -14.72 6.17
N ASN A 352 6.56 -15.53 6.84
CA ASN A 352 5.41 -15.01 7.54
C ASN A 352 5.79 -14.00 8.64
N GLU A 353 6.76 -14.33 9.50
CA GLU A 353 7.22 -13.41 10.56
C GLU A 353 7.77 -12.10 9.97
N ILE A 354 8.51 -12.19 8.85
CA ILE A 354 9.01 -11.04 8.10
C ILE A 354 7.83 -10.18 7.60
N ILE A 355 6.80 -10.80 7.03
CA ILE A 355 5.60 -10.14 6.53
C ILE A 355 4.85 -9.44 7.66
N ASP A 356 4.68 -10.11 8.80
CA ASP A 356 3.99 -9.57 9.96
C ASP A 356 4.69 -8.30 10.48
N ILE A 357 6.03 -8.30 10.54
CA ILE A 357 6.81 -7.10 10.88
C ILE A 357 6.64 -5.99 9.83
N SER A 358 6.64 -6.36 8.55
CA SER A 358 6.65 -5.42 7.43
C SER A 358 5.30 -4.73 7.19
N LEU A 359 4.19 -5.43 7.42
CA LEU A 359 2.83 -4.95 7.10
C LEU A 359 2.03 -4.48 8.32
N ALA A 360 2.41 -4.84 9.56
CA ALA A 360 1.61 -4.50 10.73
C ALA A 360 1.62 -3.00 11.06
N SER A 361 0.42 -2.42 11.24
CA SER A 361 0.24 -1.04 11.69
C SER A 361 0.63 -0.90 13.17
N GLY A 362 1.86 -0.46 13.44
CA GLY A 362 2.38 -0.28 14.80
C GLY A 362 3.19 -1.45 15.34
N ALA A 363 3.91 -2.18 14.48
CA ALA A 363 4.80 -3.26 14.90
C ALA A 363 5.84 -2.78 15.95
N ASN A 364 5.85 -3.42 17.13
CA ASN A 364 6.88 -3.24 18.18
C ASN A 364 8.10 -4.16 17.93
N ALA A 365 8.43 -4.46 16.68
CA ALA A 365 9.58 -5.31 16.38
C ALA A 365 10.86 -4.60 16.83
N THR A 366 11.80 -5.37 17.38
CA THR A 366 13.12 -4.85 17.75
C THR A 366 14.16 -5.33 16.75
N VAL A 367 15.30 -4.65 16.70
CA VAL A 367 16.46 -5.13 15.92
C VAL A 367 16.83 -6.56 16.33
N GLU A 368 16.71 -6.90 17.60
CA GLU A 368 16.99 -8.24 18.11
C GLU A 368 16.02 -9.29 17.57
N THR A 369 14.73 -8.94 17.46
CA THR A 369 13.73 -9.79 16.81
C THR A 369 14.15 -10.13 15.38
N ILE A 370 14.58 -9.12 14.60
CA ILE A 370 14.98 -9.31 13.21
C ILE A 370 16.27 -10.14 13.11
N ARG A 371 17.25 -9.94 14.01
CA ARG A 371 18.47 -10.77 14.08
C ARG A 371 18.18 -12.22 14.42
N ASN A 372 17.24 -12.47 15.33
CA ASN A 372 16.81 -13.82 15.67
C ASN A 372 16.15 -14.51 14.47
N LEU A 373 15.33 -13.80 13.68
CA LEU A 373 14.78 -14.33 12.43
C LEU A 373 15.88 -14.63 11.40
N LYS A 374 16.89 -13.74 11.26
CA LYS A 374 18.08 -13.98 10.41
C LYS A 374 18.84 -15.23 10.85
N GLN A 375 19.10 -15.39 12.14
CA GLN A 375 19.76 -16.58 12.66
C GLN A 375 18.93 -17.84 12.44
N TRP A 376 17.61 -17.76 12.62
CA TRP A 376 16.71 -18.88 12.37
C TRP A 376 16.73 -19.31 10.89
N GLN A 377 16.69 -18.36 9.96
CA GLN A 377 16.81 -18.62 8.52
C GLN A 377 18.15 -19.29 8.15
N LEU A 378 19.25 -18.84 8.75
CA LEU A 378 20.56 -19.45 8.57
C LEU A 378 20.60 -20.89 9.11
N ASN A 379 20.03 -21.12 10.29
CA ASN A 379 19.98 -22.45 10.91
C ASN A 379 19.17 -23.42 10.05
N ILE A 380 17.94 -23.05 9.62
CA ILE A 380 17.11 -23.90 8.75
C ILE A 380 17.88 -24.31 7.49
N PHE A 381 18.58 -23.37 6.86
CA PHE A 381 19.30 -23.67 5.62
C PHE A 381 20.55 -24.55 5.85
N ALA A 382 21.31 -24.27 6.92
CA ALA A 382 22.48 -25.09 7.30
C ALA A 382 22.09 -26.52 7.69
N GLU A 383 20.86 -26.69 8.14
CA GLU A 383 20.27 -27.95 8.59
C GLU A 383 19.69 -28.81 7.46
N LEU A 384 19.58 -28.29 6.23
CA LEU A 384 19.03 -29.03 5.09
C LEU A 384 19.94 -30.21 4.70
N PRO A 385 19.35 -31.35 4.26
CA PRO A 385 20.10 -32.43 3.64
C PRO A 385 20.97 -31.92 2.47
N ARG A 386 22.21 -32.43 2.37
CA ARG A 386 23.16 -31.99 1.33
C ARG A 386 22.62 -32.15 -0.10
N CYS A 387 21.76 -33.14 -0.35
CA CYS A 387 21.11 -33.34 -1.65
C CYS A 387 20.16 -32.19 -2.06
N LEU A 388 19.78 -31.30 -1.13
CA LEU A 388 18.92 -30.13 -1.39
C LEU A 388 19.70 -28.81 -1.48
N VAL A 389 20.99 -28.81 -1.13
CA VAL A 389 21.83 -27.60 -1.14
C VAL A 389 22.51 -27.47 -2.49
N TYR A 390 22.33 -26.33 -3.15
CA TYR A 390 23.05 -25.98 -4.36
C TYR A 390 24.50 -25.60 -4.03
N ASP A 391 25.45 -26.21 -4.71
CA ASP A 391 26.86 -25.88 -4.58
C ASP A 391 27.50 -25.66 -5.96
N PRO A 392 27.90 -24.43 -6.30
CA PRO A 392 28.52 -24.17 -7.59
C PRO A 392 29.89 -24.86 -7.77
N ASP A 393 30.56 -25.28 -6.71
CA ASP A 393 31.85 -25.98 -6.82
C ASP A 393 31.67 -27.51 -6.97
N ASP A 394 30.45 -28.01 -6.82
CA ASP A 394 30.12 -29.43 -6.99
C ASP A 394 29.99 -29.79 -8.48
N PRO A 395 30.80 -30.75 -8.99
CA PRO A 395 30.72 -31.18 -10.39
C PRO A 395 29.38 -31.80 -10.79
N THR A 396 28.57 -32.25 -9.82
CA THR A 396 27.22 -32.75 -10.07
C THR A 396 26.21 -31.61 -10.26
N ASP A 397 26.53 -30.41 -9.76
CA ASP A 397 25.75 -29.20 -9.91
C ASP A 397 26.25 -28.32 -11.09
N LEU A 398 27.45 -28.56 -11.64
CA LEU A 398 28.06 -27.75 -12.72
C LEU A 398 28.77 -28.52 -13.87
N PRO A 399 28.52 -28.20 -15.17
CA PRO A 399 27.44 -27.39 -15.73
C PRO A 399 26.33 -28.30 -16.28
N LEU A 400 25.30 -28.55 -15.46
CA LEU A 400 23.96 -29.03 -15.82
C LEU A 400 23.88 -30.42 -16.50
N PRO A 401 22.73 -31.13 -16.43
CA PRO A 401 22.62 -32.54 -16.78
C PRO A 401 23.18 -32.86 -18.18
N LYS A 402 23.87 -34.01 -18.32
CA LYS A 402 24.40 -34.50 -19.60
C LYS A 402 23.27 -34.55 -20.64
N ALA A 403 23.58 -34.18 -21.89
CA ALA A 403 22.63 -34.06 -23.00
C ALA A 403 21.97 -35.39 -23.46
N GLU A 404 22.33 -36.52 -22.85
CA GLU A 404 21.78 -37.81 -23.23
C GLU A 404 20.44 -38.03 -22.51
N ILE A 405 19.34 -37.79 -23.24
CA ILE A 405 18.08 -38.46 -22.98
C ILE A 405 18.35 -39.96 -23.20
N ARG A 406 18.68 -40.70 -22.13
CA ARG A 406 18.70 -42.16 -22.22
C ARG A 406 17.29 -42.62 -22.58
N SER A 407 17.19 -43.41 -23.65
CA SER A 407 16.00 -44.19 -23.96
C SER A 407 15.73 -45.12 -22.79
N TYR A 408 14.80 -44.77 -21.90
CA TYR A 408 14.47 -45.59 -20.76
C TYR A 408 13.51 -46.71 -21.20
N ASP A 409 14.07 -47.88 -21.39
CA ASP A 409 13.35 -49.13 -21.18
C ASP A 409 13.58 -49.58 -19.72
N LYS A 410 12.47 -49.70 -18.99
CA LYS A 410 12.21 -50.59 -17.83
C LYS A 410 12.64 -50.22 -16.39
N ASP A 411 11.76 -50.76 -15.53
CA ASP A 411 11.76 -51.04 -14.09
C ASP A 411 11.29 -49.96 -13.10
N LEU A 412 10.21 -50.28 -12.37
CA LEU A 412 9.59 -49.48 -11.29
C LEU A 412 10.48 -49.42 -10.03
N SER A 413 11.58 -50.18 -10.01
CA SER A 413 12.49 -50.32 -8.89
C SER A 413 13.70 -49.37 -8.92
N ASP A 414 13.91 -48.64 -10.02
CA ASP A 414 14.99 -47.65 -10.13
C ASP A 414 14.40 -46.22 -10.03
N PRO A 415 14.81 -45.40 -9.05
CA PRO A 415 14.22 -44.07 -8.87
C PRO A 415 14.61 -43.18 -10.06
N PRO A 416 13.64 -42.63 -10.81
CA PRO A 416 13.96 -41.65 -11.84
C PRO A 416 14.41 -40.34 -11.18
N VAL A 417 15.00 -39.46 -12.00
CA VAL A 417 15.16 -38.00 -11.79
C VAL A 417 16.62 -37.53 -11.54
N GLU A 418 17.44 -37.53 -12.61
CA GLU A 418 18.64 -36.66 -12.68
C GLU A 418 18.37 -35.32 -13.40
N ALA A 419 17.32 -35.21 -14.22
CA ALA A 419 17.19 -34.09 -15.17
C ALA A 419 16.82 -32.72 -14.53
N ASN A 420 16.25 -32.67 -13.32
CA ASN A 420 15.73 -31.41 -12.75
C ASN A 420 16.13 -31.11 -11.30
N VAL A 421 17.00 -31.92 -10.66
CA VAL A 421 17.40 -31.72 -9.25
C VAL A 421 18.14 -30.40 -9.03
N VAL A 422 19.04 -30.03 -9.94
CA VAL A 422 19.82 -28.79 -9.85
C VAL A 422 18.90 -27.56 -9.84
N SER A 423 17.87 -27.53 -10.69
CA SER A 423 16.88 -26.46 -10.74
C SER A 423 16.19 -26.24 -9.39
N LEU A 424 15.93 -27.32 -8.65
CA LEU A 424 15.29 -27.26 -7.33
C LEU A 424 16.22 -26.77 -6.25
N LYS A 425 17.47 -27.25 -6.25
CA LYS A 425 18.49 -26.77 -5.34
C LYS A 425 18.66 -25.25 -5.50
N ILE A 426 18.70 -24.77 -6.74
CA ILE A 426 18.72 -23.34 -7.05
C ILE A 426 17.44 -22.65 -6.52
N PHE A 427 16.27 -23.26 -6.69
CA PHE A 427 15.01 -22.71 -6.20
C PHE A 427 14.94 -22.56 -4.68
N ILE A 428 15.39 -23.59 -3.95
CA ILE A 428 15.51 -23.59 -2.49
C ILE A 428 16.49 -22.49 -2.06
N ARG A 429 17.63 -22.37 -2.76
CA ARG A 429 18.60 -21.30 -2.51
C ARG A 429 18.02 -19.91 -2.75
N LEU A 430 17.26 -19.70 -3.84
CA LEU A 430 16.60 -18.43 -4.13
C LEU A 430 15.55 -18.06 -3.07
N THR A 431 14.77 -19.03 -2.59
CA THR A 431 13.79 -18.82 -1.50
C THR A 431 14.51 -18.41 -0.21
N HIS A 432 15.63 -19.07 0.11
CA HIS A 432 16.45 -18.69 1.24
C HIS A 432 16.99 -17.26 1.11
N LEU A 433 17.53 -16.92 -0.07
CA LEU A 433 18.08 -15.60 -0.35
C LEU A 433 17.01 -14.50 -0.32
N GLN A 434 15.77 -14.77 -0.74
CA GLN A 434 14.68 -13.80 -0.64
C GLN A 434 14.36 -13.45 0.82
N ASN A 435 14.28 -14.44 1.71
CA ASN A 435 14.10 -14.18 3.14
C ASN A 435 15.28 -13.36 3.69
N MET A 436 16.52 -13.73 3.35
CA MET A 436 17.71 -12.98 3.76
C MET A 436 17.67 -11.54 3.24
N PHE A 437 17.34 -11.33 1.97
CA PHE A 437 17.21 -10.01 1.36
C PHE A 437 16.22 -9.13 2.12
N LEU A 438 15.04 -9.65 2.44
CA LEU A 438 14.03 -8.92 3.20
C LEU A 438 14.50 -8.62 4.63
N LEU A 439 15.16 -9.58 5.30
CA LEU A 439 15.69 -9.41 6.64
C LEU A 439 16.81 -8.36 6.71
N GLU A 440 17.77 -8.39 5.78
CA GLU A 440 18.82 -7.37 5.72
C GLU A 440 18.22 -5.98 5.49
N ARG A 441 17.24 -5.88 4.59
CA ARG A 441 16.53 -4.61 4.35
C ARG A 441 15.78 -4.12 5.57
N LEU A 442 15.14 -5.01 6.34
CA LEU A 442 14.51 -4.66 7.61
C LEU A 442 15.56 -4.17 8.63
N LEU A 443 16.72 -4.83 8.74
CA LEU A 443 17.79 -4.39 9.63
C LEU A 443 18.24 -2.95 9.31
N LEU A 444 18.42 -2.61 8.03
CA LEU A 444 18.73 -1.25 7.58
C LEU A 444 17.64 -0.25 7.93
N GLN A 445 16.37 -0.60 7.69
CA GLN A 445 15.23 0.26 8.01
C GLN A 445 15.12 0.55 9.52
N TYR A 446 15.54 -0.40 10.36
CA TYR A 446 15.60 -0.25 11.81
C TYR A 446 16.93 0.37 12.31
N GLY A 447 17.75 0.91 11.41
CA GLY A 447 18.93 1.72 11.73
C GLY A 447 20.21 0.93 12.00
N CYS A 448 20.28 -0.35 11.61
CA CYS A 448 21.55 -1.08 11.61
C CYS A 448 22.50 -0.51 10.56
N PRO A 449 23.82 -0.58 10.79
CA PRO A 449 24.80 -0.19 9.79
C PRO A 449 24.69 -1.10 8.56
N ASP A 450 24.91 -0.52 7.38
CA ASP A 450 25.08 -1.30 6.16
C ASP A 450 26.47 -1.93 6.13
N GLU A 451 26.51 -3.25 6.28
CA GLU A 451 27.73 -4.04 6.21
C GLU A 451 27.98 -4.64 4.82
N GLY A 452 27.16 -4.27 3.82
CA GLY A 452 27.23 -4.78 2.45
C GLY A 452 26.50 -6.11 2.23
N ASP A 453 25.83 -6.67 3.24
CA ASP A 453 25.17 -7.98 3.15
C ASP A 453 24.00 -7.97 2.15
N VAL A 454 23.22 -6.88 2.07
CA VAL A 454 22.13 -6.73 1.08
C VAL A 454 22.67 -6.87 -0.35
N LEU A 455 23.83 -6.27 -0.62
CA LEU A 455 24.45 -6.31 -1.94
C LEU A 455 24.91 -7.73 -2.29
N LEU A 456 25.53 -8.44 -1.34
CA LEU A 456 25.96 -9.83 -1.52
C LEU A 456 24.78 -10.74 -1.88
N VAL A 457 23.71 -10.67 -1.08
CA VAL A 457 22.49 -11.45 -1.31
C VAL A 457 21.87 -11.11 -2.66
N SER A 458 21.77 -9.82 -2.99
CA SER A 458 21.21 -9.34 -4.26
C SER A 458 21.99 -9.83 -5.48
N TYR A 459 23.33 -9.84 -5.38
CA TYR A 459 24.20 -10.30 -6.46
C TYR A 459 24.05 -11.80 -6.70
N GLU A 460 23.95 -12.60 -5.63
CA GLU A 460 23.72 -14.04 -5.74
C GLU A 460 22.32 -14.35 -6.31
N MET A 461 21.28 -13.65 -5.85
CA MET A 461 19.91 -13.80 -6.38
C MET A 461 19.84 -13.60 -7.90
N ILE A 462 20.47 -12.54 -8.41
CA ILE A 462 20.53 -12.28 -9.85
C ILE A 462 21.32 -13.36 -10.57
N THR A 463 22.50 -13.72 -10.05
CA THR A 463 23.39 -14.71 -10.67
C THR A 463 22.66 -16.03 -10.86
N LEU A 464 22.00 -16.54 -9.82
CA LEU A 464 21.24 -17.77 -9.84
C LEU A 464 20.01 -17.69 -10.76
N THR A 465 19.31 -16.56 -10.76
CA THR A 465 18.12 -16.38 -11.62
C THR A 465 18.52 -16.32 -13.10
N LEU A 466 19.65 -15.69 -13.44
CA LEU A 466 20.15 -15.59 -14.81
C LEU A 466 20.62 -16.93 -15.38
N MET A 467 21.03 -17.88 -14.53
CA MET A 467 21.37 -19.23 -14.98
C MET A 467 20.20 -19.91 -15.72
N PHE A 468 18.96 -19.69 -15.28
CA PHE A 468 17.78 -20.22 -15.94
C PHE A 468 17.66 -19.73 -17.39
N TRP A 469 17.92 -18.44 -17.64
CA TRP A 469 17.86 -17.86 -18.97
C TRP A 469 19.07 -18.21 -19.84
N MET A 470 20.28 -18.10 -19.30
CA MET A 470 21.53 -18.41 -20.04
C MET A 470 21.60 -19.87 -20.48
N HIS A 471 20.96 -20.78 -19.72
CA HIS A 471 20.87 -22.20 -20.04
C HIS A 471 19.43 -22.64 -20.31
N LYS A 472 18.60 -21.77 -20.89
CA LYS A 472 17.16 -22.02 -21.14
C LYS A 472 16.82 -23.31 -21.87
N ASP A 473 17.73 -23.80 -22.71
CA ASP A 473 17.54 -25.05 -23.45
C ASP A 473 17.72 -26.29 -22.54
N ARG A 474 18.54 -26.17 -21.49
CA ARG A 474 18.73 -27.19 -20.45
C ARG A 474 17.63 -27.12 -19.38
N PHE A 475 17.10 -25.93 -19.12
CA PHE A 475 15.95 -25.71 -18.24
C PHE A 475 14.61 -25.68 -18.99
N ARG A 476 14.49 -26.42 -20.09
CA ARG A 476 13.31 -26.39 -20.98
C ARG A 476 11.99 -26.63 -20.22
N ASP A 477 12.03 -27.47 -19.18
CA ASP A 477 10.89 -27.83 -18.36
C ASP A 477 10.37 -26.70 -17.47
N ILE A 478 11.26 -25.78 -17.08
CA ILE A 478 10.98 -24.64 -16.18
C ILE A 478 10.91 -23.33 -16.98
N ARG A 479 11.18 -23.38 -18.29
CA ARG A 479 11.18 -22.22 -19.19
C ARG A 479 9.87 -21.43 -19.19
N ARG A 480 8.74 -22.06 -18.84
CA ARG A 480 7.41 -21.43 -18.77
C ARG A 480 7.13 -20.72 -17.43
N ASP A 481 8.06 -20.85 -16.49
CA ASP A 481 7.99 -20.33 -15.13
C ASP A 481 9.13 -19.31 -14.90
N MET A 482 9.80 -18.86 -15.96
CA MET A 482 11.00 -18.03 -15.85
C MET A 482 10.66 -16.55 -15.58
N GLU A 483 9.51 -16.09 -16.04
CA GLU A 483 9.05 -14.71 -15.90
C GLU A 483 8.76 -14.34 -14.44
N TRP A 484 8.19 -15.27 -13.67
CA TRP A 484 7.93 -15.02 -12.24
C TRP A 484 9.24 -15.04 -11.44
N LEU A 485 10.18 -15.97 -11.74
CA LEU A 485 11.51 -16.02 -11.11
C LEU A 485 12.27 -14.70 -11.31
N LEU A 486 12.22 -14.18 -12.53
CA LEU A 486 12.80 -12.89 -12.90
C LEU A 486 12.25 -11.75 -12.03
N MET A 487 10.92 -11.66 -11.93
CA MET A 487 10.25 -10.59 -11.20
C MET A 487 10.36 -10.73 -9.67
N ALA A 488 10.36 -11.96 -9.14
CA ALA A 488 10.40 -12.22 -7.70
C ALA A 488 11.82 -12.12 -7.10
N PHE A 489 12.86 -12.45 -7.88
CA PHE A 489 14.24 -12.54 -7.36
C PHE A 489 15.20 -11.57 -8.05
N ALA A 490 15.31 -11.60 -9.37
CA ALA A 490 16.34 -10.84 -10.07
C ALA A 490 16.05 -9.34 -10.18
N VAL A 491 14.79 -8.93 -10.38
CA VAL A 491 14.42 -7.51 -10.45
C VAL A 491 14.69 -6.78 -9.12
N PRO A 492 14.27 -7.30 -7.94
CA PRO A 492 14.62 -6.70 -6.65
C PRO A 492 16.13 -6.59 -6.41
N GLY A 493 16.88 -7.66 -6.69
CA GLY A 493 18.34 -7.63 -6.59
C GLY A 493 18.95 -6.62 -7.56
N GLY A 494 18.43 -6.55 -8.80
CA GLY A 494 18.90 -5.62 -9.83
C GLY A 494 18.77 -4.17 -9.39
N GLY A 495 17.69 -3.85 -8.65
CA GLY A 495 17.52 -2.55 -8.01
C GLY A 495 18.68 -2.19 -7.07
N ILE A 496 19.10 -3.12 -6.21
CA ILE A 496 20.25 -2.91 -5.30
C ILE A 496 21.55 -2.76 -6.07
N LEU A 497 21.81 -3.62 -7.07
CA LEU A 497 23.03 -3.53 -7.89
C LEU A 497 23.09 -2.20 -8.66
N CYS A 498 21.95 -1.71 -9.14
CA CYS A 498 21.85 -0.38 -9.73
C CYS A 498 22.22 0.71 -8.72
N LEU A 499 21.71 0.66 -7.49
CA LEU A 499 22.06 1.62 -6.44
C LEU A 499 23.57 1.61 -6.13
N GLU A 500 24.18 0.43 -6.04
CA GLU A 500 25.62 0.29 -5.83
C GLU A 500 26.46 0.92 -6.95
N LEU A 501 26.04 0.79 -8.22
CA LEU A 501 26.76 1.45 -9.33
C LEU A 501 26.68 2.97 -9.28
N LEU A 502 25.60 3.48 -8.68
CA LEU A 502 25.31 4.90 -8.65
C LEU A 502 25.87 5.59 -7.39
N SER A 503 25.94 4.86 -6.28
CA SER A 503 26.56 5.27 -5.02
C SER A 503 27.47 4.14 -4.51
N PRO A 504 28.70 4.01 -5.03
CA PRO A 504 29.58 2.90 -4.69
C PRO A 504 29.98 2.89 -3.22
N THR A 505 29.83 1.73 -2.58
CA THR A 505 30.21 1.48 -1.19
C THR A 505 31.63 0.89 -1.06
N PHE A 506 32.20 0.41 -2.16
CA PHE A 506 33.55 -0.15 -2.23
C PHE A 506 34.31 0.25 -3.51
N GLN A 507 35.63 0.08 -3.50
CA GLN A 507 36.49 0.29 -4.67
C GLN A 507 37.21 -1.02 -5.06
N GLY A 508 37.28 -1.31 -6.35
CA GLY A 508 37.93 -2.52 -6.86
C GLY A 508 37.06 -3.77 -6.65
N LYS A 509 37.53 -4.70 -5.83
CA LYS A 509 36.79 -5.92 -5.45
C LYS A 509 36.14 -5.72 -4.09
N HIS A 510 34.95 -6.27 -3.91
CA HIS A 510 34.24 -6.20 -2.64
C HIS A 510 35.01 -6.97 -1.54
N PRO A 511 35.11 -6.42 -0.31
CA PRO A 511 35.94 -7.01 0.75
C PRO A 511 35.44 -8.38 1.24
N LYS A 512 34.13 -8.65 1.17
CA LYS A 512 33.54 -9.93 1.60
C LYS A 512 33.38 -10.95 0.47
N ASP A 513 33.45 -10.54 -0.79
CA ASP A 513 33.30 -11.44 -1.94
C ASP A 513 34.10 -10.94 -3.15
N SER A 514 35.15 -11.68 -3.49
CA SER A 514 36.06 -11.31 -4.58
C SER A 514 35.45 -11.40 -5.99
N ARG A 515 34.27 -12.04 -6.14
CA ARG A 515 33.50 -12.11 -7.39
C ARG A 515 32.78 -10.80 -7.68
N LEU A 516 32.49 -10.00 -6.65
CA LEU A 516 31.88 -8.69 -6.80
C LEU A 516 32.93 -7.63 -7.13
N SER A 517 32.76 -7.01 -8.29
CA SER A 517 33.46 -5.83 -8.74
C SER A 517 32.49 -4.94 -9.51
N ARG A 518 32.85 -3.68 -9.74
CA ARG A 518 32.05 -2.80 -10.61
C ARG A 518 31.78 -3.45 -11.97
N SER A 519 32.76 -4.14 -12.55
CA SER A 519 32.61 -4.78 -13.86
C SER A 519 31.66 -5.98 -13.82
N SER A 520 31.71 -6.81 -12.78
CA SER A 520 30.79 -7.95 -12.66
C SER A 520 29.36 -7.48 -12.37
N ILE A 521 29.16 -6.43 -11.58
CA ILE A 521 27.84 -5.81 -11.37
C ILE A 521 27.25 -5.31 -12.71
N VAL A 522 28.03 -4.59 -13.52
CA VAL A 522 27.59 -4.13 -14.85
C VAL A 522 27.25 -5.31 -15.76
N GLN A 523 28.05 -6.38 -15.72
CA GLN A 523 27.80 -7.59 -16.51
C GLN A 523 26.48 -8.27 -16.11
N GLN A 524 26.25 -8.51 -14.81
CA GLN A 524 25.01 -9.13 -14.33
C GLN A 524 23.77 -8.28 -14.68
N LEU A 525 23.87 -6.95 -14.52
CA LEU A 525 22.78 -6.06 -14.91
C LEU A 525 22.54 -6.09 -16.42
N SER A 526 23.59 -6.14 -17.24
CA SER A 526 23.45 -6.23 -18.71
C SER A 526 22.77 -7.54 -19.13
N LEU A 527 23.09 -8.66 -18.48
CA LEU A 527 22.39 -9.93 -18.68
C LEU A 527 20.93 -9.86 -18.22
N LEU A 528 20.66 -9.21 -17.09
CA LEU A 528 19.31 -8.97 -16.59
C LEU A 528 18.46 -8.16 -17.58
N VAL A 529 19.05 -7.13 -18.18
CA VAL A 529 18.40 -6.34 -19.23
C VAL A 529 18.07 -7.20 -20.44
N GLY A 530 19.03 -8.00 -20.91
CA GLY A 530 18.80 -8.93 -22.01
C GLY A 530 17.71 -9.96 -21.70
N PHE A 531 17.60 -10.41 -20.44
CA PHE A 531 16.54 -11.30 -20.01
C PHE A 531 15.17 -10.61 -19.97
N LEU A 532 15.10 -9.37 -19.46
CA LEU A 532 13.87 -8.55 -19.49
C LEU A 532 13.39 -8.29 -20.93
N ASP A 533 14.30 -7.98 -21.85
CA ASP A 533 13.98 -7.77 -23.28
C ASP A 533 13.55 -9.06 -23.99
N TRP A 534 14.00 -10.22 -23.50
CA TRP A 534 13.60 -11.51 -24.03
C TRP A 534 12.14 -11.86 -23.68
N VAL A 535 11.59 -11.30 -22.59
CA VAL A 535 10.19 -11.52 -22.19
C VAL A 535 9.26 -10.73 -23.11
N HIS A 536 8.40 -11.43 -23.83
CA HIS A 536 7.44 -10.80 -24.75
C HIS A 536 6.41 -9.95 -23.96
N PRO A 537 5.95 -8.78 -24.45
CA PRO A 537 4.96 -7.97 -23.74
C PRO A 537 3.64 -8.69 -23.42
N SER A 538 3.24 -9.65 -24.25
CA SER A 538 2.05 -10.47 -24.02
C SER A 538 2.30 -11.69 -23.12
N ALA A 539 3.52 -11.87 -22.61
CA ALA A 539 3.84 -12.93 -21.66
C ALA A 539 3.26 -12.60 -20.28
N PRO A 540 3.10 -13.58 -19.39
CA PRO A 540 2.78 -13.34 -17.99
C PRO A 540 3.80 -12.37 -17.37
N ASN A 541 3.32 -11.36 -16.65
CA ASN A 541 4.14 -10.27 -16.12
C ASN A 541 4.90 -9.45 -17.20
N GLY A 542 4.58 -9.59 -18.50
CA GLY A 542 5.24 -8.86 -19.58
C GLY A 542 5.16 -7.34 -19.41
N ASP A 543 4.01 -6.82 -18.99
CA ASP A 543 3.84 -5.40 -18.66
C ASP A 543 4.72 -4.97 -17.49
N LEU A 544 4.91 -5.82 -16.48
CA LEU A 544 5.81 -5.54 -15.34
C LEU A 544 7.28 -5.58 -15.78
N CYS A 545 7.66 -6.54 -16.62
CA CYS A 545 8.99 -6.63 -17.20
C CYS A 545 9.30 -5.41 -18.07
N ALA A 546 8.37 -5.00 -18.94
CA ALA A 546 8.49 -3.79 -19.76
C ALA A 546 8.57 -2.51 -18.89
N SER A 547 7.85 -2.50 -17.77
CA SER A 547 7.90 -1.40 -16.79
C SER A 547 9.24 -1.34 -16.03
N CYS A 548 10.06 -2.39 -16.08
CA CYS A 548 11.42 -2.40 -15.52
C CYS A 548 12.45 -1.67 -16.39
N GLY A 549 12.03 -0.90 -17.41
CA GLY A 549 12.91 -0.13 -18.29
C GLY A 549 13.82 0.92 -17.61
N ALA A 550 13.72 1.12 -16.29
CA ALA A 550 14.73 1.88 -15.53
C ALA A 550 15.97 1.06 -15.17
N LEU A 551 15.85 -0.25 -14.89
CA LEU A 551 17.00 -1.14 -14.73
C LEU A 551 17.80 -1.20 -16.04
N GLN A 552 17.09 -1.24 -17.16
CA GLN A 552 17.66 -1.14 -18.51
C GLN A 552 18.45 0.15 -18.71
N ARG A 553 17.84 1.29 -18.38
CA ARG A 553 18.52 2.60 -18.47
C ARG A 553 19.71 2.72 -17.51
N ILE A 554 19.61 2.29 -16.25
CA ILE A 554 20.72 2.41 -15.30
C ILE A 554 21.91 1.51 -15.71
N ALA A 555 21.65 0.30 -16.19
CA ALA A 555 22.68 -0.61 -16.70
C ALA A 555 23.40 -0.01 -17.93
N ILE A 556 22.65 0.57 -18.87
CA ILE A 556 23.19 1.25 -20.05
C ILE A 556 23.99 2.50 -19.65
N MET A 557 23.47 3.32 -18.73
CA MET A 557 24.14 4.52 -18.20
C MET A 557 25.47 4.18 -17.50
N ALA A 558 25.52 3.08 -16.74
CA ALA A 558 26.73 2.64 -16.05
C ALA A 558 27.79 2.03 -16.99
N ALA A 559 27.37 1.51 -18.14
CA ALA A 559 28.22 0.97 -19.20
C ALA A 559 28.76 2.05 -20.15
N THR A 560 28.03 3.15 -20.36
CA THR A 560 28.36 4.18 -21.38
C THR A 560 28.98 5.45 -20.82
N SER A 561 29.15 5.56 -19.49
CA SER A 561 29.81 6.69 -18.83
C SER A 561 29.34 8.08 -19.30
N THR A 562 28.04 8.26 -19.54
CA THR A 562 27.46 9.60 -19.68
C THR A 562 26.07 9.70 -19.02
N THR A 563 25.88 10.81 -18.31
CA THR A 563 24.70 11.26 -17.56
C THR A 563 23.40 11.69 -18.30
N PRO A 564 23.23 11.69 -19.65
CA PRO A 564 22.04 12.28 -20.28
C PRO A 564 20.68 11.58 -20.01
N GLU A 565 20.65 10.30 -19.63
CA GLU A 565 19.42 9.48 -19.72
C GLU A 565 18.54 9.48 -18.45
N LEU A 566 19.02 10.03 -17.34
CA LEU A 566 18.21 10.32 -16.14
C LEU A 566 17.02 11.25 -16.43
N ALA A 567 17.10 12.03 -17.52
CA ALA A 567 16.08 12.98 -17.94
C ALA A 567 14.87 12.34 -18.65
N THR A 568 14.88 11.03 -18.94
CA THR A 568 13.80 10.35 -19.70
C THR A 568 13.02 9.27 -18.90
N MET A 569 13.37 9.00 -17.63
CA MET A 569 12.76 7.95 -16.79
C MET A 569 11.28 8.15 -16.39
N PRO A 570 10.38 7.16 -16.55
CA PRO A 570 8.98 7.21 -16.09
C PRO A 570 8.83 7.59 -14.61
N THR A 571 7.76 8.32 -14.30
CA THR A 571 7.53 8.92 -12.97
C THR A 571 7.33 7.86 -11.88
N GLU A 572 6.71 6.74 -12.25
CA GLU A 572 6.36 5.62 -11.39
C GLU A 572 7.63 4.95 -10.85
N ILE A 573 8.63 4.78 -11.71
CA ILE A 573 9.90 4.15 -11.33
C ILE A 573 10.76 5.09 -10.48
N LEU A 574 10.74 6.40 -10.79
CA LEU A 574 11.39 7.40 -9.96
C LEU A 574 10.77 7.45 -8.56
N CYS A 575 9.46 7.26 -8.45
CA CYS A 575 8.78 7.11 -7.16
C CYS A 575 9.21 5.83 -6.43
N MET A 576 9.26 4.69 -7.11
CA MET A 576 9.72 3.43 -6.50
C MET A 576 11.16 3.51 -6.00
N ILE A 577 12.08 4.10 -6.78
CA ILE A 577 13.47 4.33 -6.35
C ILE A 577 13.48 5.29 -5.15
N GLY A 578 12.76 6.40 -5.24
CA GLY A 578 12.67 7.38 -4.15
C GLY A 578 12.11 6.83 -2.85
N ASP A 579 11.17 5.88 -2.90
CA ASP A 579 10.58 5.25 -1.72
C ASP A 579 11.57 4.25 -1.04
N ASN A 580 12.68 3.90 -1.71
CA ASN A 580 13.73 2.99 -1.21
C ASN A 580 15.06 3.68 -0.87
N LEU A 581 15.19 4.98 -1.12
CA LEU A 581 16.38 5.77 -0.82
C LEU A 581 16.26 6.45 0.55
N SER A 582 17.35 6.53 1.30
CA SER A 582 17.41 7.40 2.48
C SER A 582 17.28 8.86 2.09
N VAL A 583 16.87 9.71 3.03
CA VAL A 583 16.69 11.14 2.79
C VAL A 583 17.98 11.83 2.30
N ASN A 584 19.15 11.35 2.73
CA ASN A 584 20.45 11.85 2.28
C ASN A 584 20.75 11.45 0.83
N GLU A 585 20.44 10.21 0.46
CA GLU A 585 20.64 9.74 -0.92
C GLU A 585 19.66 10.45 -1.86
N ILE A 586 18.37 10.57 -1.53
CA ILE A 586 17.41 11.32 -2.36
C ILE A 586 17.91 12.75 -2.57
N LYS A 587 18.45 13.38 -1.52
CA LYS A 587 19.07 14.71 -1.64
C LYS A 587 20.19 14.68 -2.68
N ASP A 588 21.18 13.80 -2.55
CA ASP A 588 22.32 13.72 -3.48
C ASP A 588 21.86 13.46 -4.93
N TRP A 589 20.84 12.62 -5.10
CA TRP A 589 20.18 12.34 -6.39
C TRP A 589 19.48 13.54 -7.02
N THR A 590 18.75 14.32 -6.22
CA THR A 590 18.13 15.56 -6.68
C THR A 590 19.17 16.64 -7.03
N LEU A 591 20.40 16.56 -6.51
CA LEU A 591 21.48 17.49 -6.87
C LEU A 591 22.02 17.23 -8.27
N VAL A 592 22.10 15.97 -8.67
CA VAL A 592 22.72 15.54 -9.94
C VAL A 592 21.71 15.35 -11.08
N SER A 593 20.41 15.17 -10.80
CA SER A 593 19.37 14.95 -11.82
C SER A 593 18.18 15.91 -11.71
N LYS A 594 17.88 16.60 -12.82
CA LYS A 594 16.73 17.51 -12.95
C LYS A 594 15.38 16.77 -12.81
N ARG A 595 15.28 15.53 -13.30
CA ARG A 595 14.03 14.76 -13.29
C ARG A 595 13.73 14.12 -11.93
N PHE A 596 14.75 13.60 -11.24
CA PHE A 596 14.63 13.19 -9.83
C PHE A 596 14.23 14.38 -8.94
N ARG A 597 14.82 15.56 -9.20
CA ARG A 597 14.46 16.82 -8.54
C ARG A 597 13.03 17.25 -8.80
N GLU A 598 12.50 17.07 -10.01
CA GLU A 598 11.11 17.42 -10.34
C GLU A 598 10.08 16.49 -9.68
N ILE A 599 10.41 15.21 -9.46
CA ILE A 599 9.45 14.18 -9.00
C ILE A 599 9.53 13.92 -7.48
N LEU A 600 10.73 13.78 -6.92
CA LEU A 600 10.89 13.38 -5.51
C LEU A 600 10.95 14.57 -4.56
N LEU A 601 11.39 15.74 -5.04
CA LEU A 601 11.49 16.92 -4.19
C LEU A 601 10.11 17.45 -3.74
N PRO A 602 9.04 17.42 -4.55
CA PRO A 602 7.69 17.73 -4.07
C PRO A 602 7.19 16.76 -2.99
N LYS A 603 7.58 15.46 -3.04
CA LYS A 603 7.30 14.47 -1.97
C LYS A 603 8.08 14.78 -0.69
N LEU A 604 9.36 15.17 -0.79
CA LEU A 604 10.22 15.54 0.35
C LEU A 604 9.80 16.87 1.01
N CYS A 605 9.32 17.81 0.19
CA CYS A 605 8.78 19.11 0.59
C CYS A 605 7.25 19.07 0.76
N LYS A 606 6.61 17.90 0.95
CA LYS A 606 5.14 17.76 1.10
C LYS A 606 4.54 18.63 2.20
N HIS A 607 5.35 19.00 3.19
CA HIS A 607 5.01 19.88 4.31
C HIS A 607 5.45 21.34 4.15
N LEU A 608 5.94 21.74 2.97
CA LEU A 608 6.35 23.10 2.62
C LEU A 608 5.83 23.43 1.23
N LYS A 609 4.60 23.97 1.15
CA LYS A 609 4.04 24.45 -0.12
C LYS A 609 4.33 25.93 -0.30
N PHE A 610 4.62 26.30 -1.55
CA PHE A 610 4.93 27.66 -1.97
C PHE A 610 3.99 28.09 -3.11
N SER A 611 3.52 29.33 -3.11
CA SER A 611 2.68 29.89 -4.18
C SER A 611 3.21 31.23 -4.69
N GLY A 612 3.14 31.45 -6.02
CA GLY A 612 3.68 32.61 -6.76
C GLY A 612 4.18 32.25 -8.18
N ASN A 613 4.69 33.21 -8.98
CA ASN A 613 5.32 32.94 -10.30
C ASN A 613 6.72 32.30 -10.09
N MET A 614 6.72 31.00 -9.78
CA MET A 614 7.68 30.36 -8.85
C MET A 614 8.61 29.31 -9.48
N LYS A 615 8.54 29.04 -10.78
CA LYS A 615 9.31 27.94 -11.40
C LYS A 615 10.83 28.11 -11.20
N GLU A 616 11.34 29.34 -11.21
CA GLU A 616 12.77 29.66 -11.01
C GLU A 616 13.18 29.76 -9.53
N LEU A 617 12.28 30.17 -8.63
CA LEU A 617 12.57 30.23 -7.18
C LEU A 617 12.64 28.82 -6.58
N THR A 618 11.74 27.92 -7.01
CA THR A 618 11.81 26.49 -6.67
C THR A 618 13.14 25.90 -7.13
N ASN A 619 13.55 26.13 -8.39
CA ASN A 619 14.86 25.68 -8.89
C ASN A 619 16.07 26.22 -8.11
N SER A 620 15.92 27.37 -7.45
CA SER A 620 16.99 28.02 -6.70
C SER A 620 17.05 27.60 -5.23
N LEU A 621 15.90 27.34 -4.60
CA LEU A 621 15.85 26.61 -3.33
C LEU A 621 16.51 25.22 -3.50
N ASN A 622 16.29 24.57 -4.65
CA ASN A 622 16.92 23.29 -5.00
C ASN A 622 18.45 23.41 -5.13
N ALA A 623 18.97 24.54 -5.64
CA ALA A 623 20.40 24.82 -5.73
C ALA A 623 21.05 25.15 -4.37
N TYR A 624 20.30 25.77 -3.45
CA TYR A 624 20.76 26.05 -2.09
C TYR A 624 20.95 24.79 -1.23
N HIS A 625 20.10 23.77 -1.43
CA HIS A 625 20.33 22.45 -0.82
C HIS A 625 21.64 21.79 -1.29
N ALA A 626 22.19 22.23 -2.44
CA ALA A 626 23.46 21.79 -3.01
C ALA A 626 24.68 22.56 -2.47
N ARG A 627 24.53 23.86 -2.18
CA ARG A 627 25.66 24.76 -1.87
C ARG A 627 25.31 25.57 -0.62
N LYS A 628 25.94 25.24 0.52
CA LYS A 628 25.74 25.86 1.85
C LYS A 628 25.97 27.40 1.92
N THR A 629 26.21 28.08 0.80
CA THR A 629 26.64 29.48 0.69
C THR A 629 26.00 30.30 -0.45
N ALA A 630 25.06 29.76 -1.24
CA ALA A 630 24.48 30.51 -2.37
C ALA A 630 23.49 31.60 -1.92
N SER A 631 23.64 32.83 -2.45
CA SER A 631 22.75 33.97 -2.15
C SER A 631 21.50 33.98 -3.05
N PHE A 632 20.33 34.11 -2.45
CA PHE A 632 19.02 34.16 -3.14
C PHE A 632 18.65 35.54 -3.72
N ARG A 633 19.47 36.57 -3.42
CA ARG A 633 19.14 37.99 -3.66
C ARG A 633 18.80 38.32 -5.12
N HIS A 634 19.43 37.62 -6.08
CA HIS A 634 19.31 37.91 -7.51
C HIS A 634 18.02 37.35 -8.16
N LEU A 635 17.47 36.25 -7.64
CA LEU A 635 16.27 35.60 -8.19
C LEU A 635 14.98 36.21 -7.69
N VAL A 636 14.96 36.57 -6.41
CA VAL A 636 13.78 37.17 -5.76
C VAL A 636 13.47 38.55 -6.34
N ARG A 637 14.50 39.38 -6.58
CA ARG A 637 14.36 40.69 -7.22
C ARG A 637 13.66 40.66 -8.58
N ARG A 638 13.71 39.54 -9.29
CA ARG A 638 13.25 39.45 -10.69
C ARG A 638 11.85 38.83 -10.84
N HIS A 639 11.38 38.01 -9.88
CA HIS A 639 10.21 37.15 -10.11
C HIS A 639 9.15 37.10 -8.99
N ALA A 640 9.43 37.54 -7.75
CA ALA A 640 8.47 37.40 -6.66
C ALA A 640 8.41 38.63 -5.75
N ARG A 641 7.21 39.20 -5.61
CA ARG A 641 6.93 40.31 -4.68
C ARG A 641 6.47 39.79 -3.31
N LEU A 642 5.72 38.69 -3.28
CA LEU A 642 5.22 38.02 -2.08
C LEU A 642 5.65 36.53 -2.08
N VAL A 643 5.91 35.94 -0.90
CA VAL A 643 6.22 34.50 -0.77
C VAL A 643 5.34 33.86 0.31
N THR A 644 4.67 32.76 -0.03
CA THR A 644 3.85 31.98 0.91
C THR A 644 4.58 30.72 1.38
N PHE A 645 4.56 30.47 2.69
CA PHE A 645 5.07 29.27 3.36
C PHE A 645 3.92 28.53 4.04
N GLU A 646 3.52 27.40 3.47
CA GLU A 646 2.52 26.52 4.09
C GLU A 646 3.17 25.31 4.75
N VAL A 647 2.93 25.14 6.05
CA VAL A 647 3.36 24.01 6.88
C VAL A 647 2.15 23.13 7.19
N THR A 648 2.06 21.97 6.56
CA THR A 648 0.94 21.03 6.73
C THR A 648 1.08 20.18 8.01
N ARG A 649 0.01 19.49 8.42
CA ARG A 649 -0.01 18.64 9.62
C ARG A 649 0.99 17.48 9.51
N PHE A 650 1.63 17.15 10.63
CA PHE A 650 2.32 15.87 10.83
C PHE A 650 1.36 14.93 11.57
N ASN A 651 1.47 13.62 11.34
CA ASN A 651 0.65 12.64 12.05
C ASN A 651 1.08 12.49 13.52
N ASN A 652 2.36 12.73 13.82
CA ASN A 652 2.89 12.78 15.18
C ASN A 652 4.28 13.46 15.25
N LEU A 653 4.74 13.71 16.47
CA LEU A 653 6.05 14.30 16.75
C LEU A 653 7.23 13.43 16.25
N SER A 654 7.05 12.11 16.12
CA SER A 654 8.06 11.20 15.60
C SER A 654 8.27 11.41 14.10
N GLU A 655 7.19 11.52 13.32
CA GLU A 655 7.23 11.86 11.89
C GLU A 655 7.94 13.20 11.67
N MET A 656 7.64 14.21 12.48
CA MET A 656 8.34 15.51 12.41
C MET A 656 9.83 15.38 12.77
N ASN A 657 10.19 14.54 13.75
CA ASN A 657 11.60 14.35 14.13
C ASN A 657 12.37 13.55 13.08
N ALA A 658 11.76 12.50 12.54
CA ALA A 658 12.31 11.70 11.45
C ALA A 658 12.52 12.56 10.20
N TRP A 659 11.55 13.43 9.87
CA TRP A 659 11.69 14.45 8.85
C TRP A 659 12.89 15.35 9.17
N LEU A 660 12.97 15.97 10.35
CA LEU A 660 14.08 16.88 10.70
C LEU A 660 15.46 16.22 10.76
N GLN A 661 15.56 14.99 11.25
CA GLN A 661 16.80 14.23 11.38
C GLN A 661 17.29 13.72 10.01
N GLY A 662 16.37 13.25 9.16
CA GLY A 662 16.70 12.70 7.84
C GLY A 662 17.43 13.68 6.91
N TYR A 663 17.18 14.99 7.02
CA TYR A 663 17.84 16.00 6.17
C TYR A 663 19.09 16.65 6.80
N GLY A 664 19.51 16.26 8.01
CA GLY A 664 20.64 16.88 8.72
C GLY A 664 20.45 18.38 9.02
N ILE A 665 19.20 18.84 9.11
CA ILE A 665 18.84 20.26 9.18
C ILE A 665 18.97 20.76 10.63
N LYS A 666 20.03 21.53 10.92
CA LYS A 666 20.15 22.27 12.20
C LYS A 666 19.21 23.50 12.29
N SER A 667 18.68 23.99 11.15
CA SER A 667 17.76 25.15 11.00
C SER A 667 16.94 25.07 9.70
N ILE A 668 15.63 25.34 9.72
CA ILE A 668 14.78 25.30 8.51
C ILE A 668 15.26 26.37 7.50
N PRO A 669 15.34 26.07 6.17
CA PRO A 669 15.81 27.01 5.14
C PRO A 669 15.12 28.38 5.12
N ILE A 670 13.87 28.45 5.60
CA ILE A 670 13.04 29.66 5.71
C ILE A 670 13.78 30.80 6.44
N GLY A 671 14.40 30.52 7.59
CA GLY A 671 15.00 31.57 8.42
C GLY A 671 16.20 32.26 7.76
N ARG A 672 17.00 31.50 7.01
CA ARG A 672 18.13 32.04 6.25
C ARG A 672 17.69 32.65 4.92
N PHE A 673 16.72 32.04 4.25
CA PHE A 673 16.10 32.61 3.05
C PHE A 673 15.63 34.04 3.29
N LEU A 674 14.90 34.29 4.39
CA LEU A 674 14.41 35.63 4.72
C LEU A 674 15.53 36.61 5.08
N ALA A 675 16.56 36.14 5.77
CA ALA A 675 17.75 36.96 6.03
C ALA A 675 18.47 37.39 4.73
N ASP A 676 18.52 36.50 3.73
CA ASP A 676 19.21 36.74 2.46
C ASP A 676 18.35 37.51 1.43
N THR A 677 17.06 37.75 1.73
CA THR A 677 16.06 38.34 0.80
C THR A 677 15.32 39.55 1.41
N PRO A 678 16.04 40.57 1.90
CA PRO A 678 15.41 41.72 2.56
C PRO A 678 14.52 42.56 1.64
N ASP A 679 14.73 42.47 0.32
CA ASP A 679 14.00 43.26 -0.69
C ASP A 679 12.58 42.73 -0.99
N LEU A 680 12.18 41.59 -0.40
CA LEU A 680 10.82 41.08 -0.55
C LEU A 680 9.79 42.07 -0.01
N HIS A 681 8.66 42.20 -0.72
CA HIS A 681 7.57 43.05 -0.24
C HIS A 681 6.88 42.39 0.96
N GLY A 682 6.55 41.09 0.88
CA GLY A 682 5.90 40.41 1.99
C GLY A 682 6.03 38.88 2.02
N ILE A 683 5.68 38.32 3.16
CA ILE A 683 5.69 36.89 3.45
C ILE A 683 4.36 36.44 4.05
N VAL A 684 3.83 35.31 3.59
CA VAL A 684 2.65 34.64 4.13
C VAL A 684 3.05 33.33 4.82
N PHE A 685 2.49 33.05 5.99
CA PHE A 685 2.65 31.78 6.71
C PHE A 685 1.29 31.12 6.94
N ILE A 686 1.14 29.89 6.47
CA ILE A 686 -0.04 29.03 6.68
C ILE A 686 0.41 27.81 7.49
N ILE A 687 0.13 27.74 8.80
CA ILE A 687 0.70 26.70 9.66
C ILE A 687 -0.41 25.86 10.29
N TRP A 688 -0.44 24.58 9.93
CA TRP A 688 -1.49 23.65 10.33
C TRP A 688 -1.14 22.79 11.56
N LEU A 689 -0.07 23.11 12.29
CA LEU A 689 0.40 22.32 13.43
C LEU A 689 -0.54 22.44 14.65
N GLU A 690 -1.10 21.31 15.09
CA GLU A 690 -2.10 21.28 16.17
C GLU A 690 -1.48 21.06 17.56
N PHE A 691 -0.36 20.33 17.63
CA PHE A 691 0.29 20.02 18.89
C PHE A 691 1.28 21.11 19.32
N ALA A 692 1.24 21.46 20.61
CA ALA A 692 2.08 22.52 21.18
C ALA A 692 3.59 22.21 21.10
N GLN A 693 3.96 20.92 21.15
CA GLN A 693 5.35 20.46 21.08
C GLN A 693 5.92 20.57 19.66
N GLU A 694 5.13 20.22 18.64
CA GLU A 694 5.50 20.38 17.23
C GLU A 694 5.71 21.85 16.87
N THR A 695 4.74 22.69 17.27
CA THR A 695 4.82 24.14 17.17
C THR A 695 6.10 24.69 17.80
N ARG A 696 6.44 24.26 19.03
CA ARG A 696 7.65 24.72 19.74
C ARG A 696 8.94 24.34 19.00
N LYS A 697 9.02 23.11 18.49
CA LYS A 697 10.20 22.65 17.72
C LYS A 697 10.33 23.38 16.39
N PHE A 698 9.22 23.56 15.65
CA PHE A 698 9.20 24.36 14.42
C PHE A 698 9.73 25.77 14.65
N LEU A 699 9.29 26.44 15.72
CA LEU A 699 9.74 27.80 16.06
C LEU A 699 11.21 27.86 16.47
N ASN A 700 11.70 26.88 17.22
CA ASN A 700 13.12 26.82 17.57
C ASN A 700 14.02 26.74 16.33
N LEU A 701 13.52 26.14 15.25
CA LEU A 701 14.26 26.03 14.00
C LEU A 701 14.25 27.31 13.17
N ILE A 702 13.13 28.05 13.17
CA ILE A 702 13.06 29.40 12.55
C ILE A 702 13.92 30.40 13.32
N ARG A 703 14.00 30.27 14.66
CA ARG A 703 14.76 31.19 15.50
C ARG A 703 16.27 31.11 15.31
N LYS A 704 16.79 29.96 14.86
CA LYS A 704 18.22 29.77 14.62
C LYS A 704 18.65 30.52 13.35
N GLY A 705 19.43 31.60 13.52
CA GLY A 705 19.96 32.42 12.43
C GLY A 705 19.92 33.92 12.74
N PRO A 706 20.46 34.77 11.85
CA PRO A 706 20.42 36.22 12.01
C PRO A 706 18.98 36.77 11.99
N ASP A 707 18.79 37.98 12.49
CA ASP A 707 17.50 38.68 12.41
C ASP A 707 17.25 39.22 11.00
N TRP A 708 15.97 39.30 10.63
CA TRP A 708 15.50 39.62 9.29
C TRP A 708 15.40 41.13 9.10
N GLU A 709 16.12 41.65 8.10
CA GLU A 709 16.10 43.08 7.73
C GLU A 709 14.93 43.43 6.80
N GLY A 710 14.29 42.42 6.22
CA GLY A 710 13.02 42.41 5.47
C GLY A 710 12.55 40.95 5.35
N PRO A 711 11.39 40.62 4.73
CA PRO A 711 10.40 41.47 4.07
C PRO A 711 9.72 42.52 4.97
N LYS A 712 9.01 43.47 4.37
CA LYS A 712 8.28 44.55 5.09
C LYS A 712 6.87 44.16 5.52
N HIS A 713 6.25 43.18 4.88
CA HIS A 713 4.89 42.74 5.21
C HIS A 713 4.89 41.27 5.68
N LEU A 714 4.16 40.97 6.76
CA LEU A 714 4.00 39.63 7.33
C LEU A 714 2.52 39.28 7.44
N TYR A 715 2.12 38.18 6.80
CA TYR A 715 0.77 37.65 6.82
C TYR A 715 0.79 36.26 7.47
N LEU A 716 -0.12 36.02 8.41
CA LEU A 716 -0.29 34.75 9.11
C LEU A 716 -1.76 34.33 8.91
N GLU A 717 -2.01 33.26 8.15
CA GLU A 717 -3.39 32.90 7.75
C GLU A 717 -4.03 31.80 8.61
N LYS A 718 -3.26 30.81 9.06
CA LYS A 718 -3.77 29.65 9.81
C LYS A 718 -2.81 29.24 10.91
N TYR A 719 -3.28 29.03 12.15
CA TYR A 719 -2.35 28.82 13.26
C TYR A 719 -2.86 28.12 14.55
N GLY A 720 -1.95 27.49 15.30
CA GLY A 720 -2.10 26.97 16.68
C GLY A 720 -1.94 28.01 17.81
N LYS A 721 -1.38 27.64 18.97
CA LYS A 721 -1.40 28.45 20.24
C LYS A 721 -0.80 29.88 20.13
N GLU A 722 -1.34 30.83 20.90
CA GLU A 722 -0.99 32.27 20.99
C GLU A 722 0.53 32.61 21.01
N SER A 723 1.40 31.83 21.69
CA SER A 723 2.81 32.20 21.95
C SER A 723 3.76 32.28 20.74
N THR A 724 3.28 32.06 19.53
CA THR A 724 4.09 31.92 18.30
C THR A 724 4.27 33.24 17.56
N ILE A 725 3.24 34.08 17.48
CA ILE A 725 3.26 35.32 16.69
C ILE A 725 4.43 36.20 17.14
N GLY A 726 4.55 36.45 18.44
CA GLY A 726 5.65 37.25 19.01
C GLY A 726 7.03 36.67 18.73
N LYS A 727 7.16 35.33 18.57
CA LYS A 727 8.43 34.67 18.25
C LYS A 727 8.84 34.83 16.78
N ILE A 728 7.87 34.89 15.86
CA ILE A 728 8.13 35.15 14.44
C ILE A 728 8.36 36.65 14.22
N VAL A 729 7.51 37.51 14.77
CA VAL A 729 7.67 38.98 14.72
C VAL A 729 9.00 39.39 15.33
N GLY A 730 9.39 38.79 16.45
CA GLY A 730 10.67 39.05 17.11
C GLY A 730 11.92 38.63 16.33
N LYS A 731 11.78 37.97 15.17
CA LYS A 731 12.90 37.71 14.25
C LYS A 731 13.15 38.85 13.27
N PHE A 732 12.19 39.74 13.05
CA PHE A 732 12.43 40.96 12.29
C PHE A 732 13.17 41.98 13.14
N LYS A 733 14.11 42.71 12.53
CA LYS A 733 14.72 43.85 13.21
C LYS A 733 13.63 44.86 13.59
N THR A 734 13.82 45.52 14.72
CA THR A 734 12.87 46.51 15.25
C THR A 734 12.60 47.60 14.22
N GLY A 735 11.33 47.81 13.86
CA GLY A 735 10.92 48.80 12.87
C GLY A 735 11.13 48.39 11.42
N THR A 736 11.35 47.09 11.13
CA THR A 736 11.41 46.58 9.76
C THR A 736 10.03 46.42 9.13
N LEU A 737 9.02 45.98 9.90
CA LEU A 737 7.71 45.66 9.35
C LEU A 737 6.85 46.92 9.13
N GLU A 738 6.31 47.05 7.93
CA GLU A 738 5.33 48.05 7.51
C GLU A 738 3.91 47.46 7.53
N GLY A 739 3.73 46.15 7.39
CA GLY A 739 2.41 45.51 7.48
C GLY A 739 2.39 44.20 8.23
N ILE A 740 1.38 43.97 9.07
CA ILE A 740 1.18 42.70 9.80
C ILE A 740 -0.28 42.27 9.73
N ALA A 741 -0.54 41.02 9.35
CA ALA A 741 -1.85 40.38 9.44
C ALA A 741 -1.81 39.11 10.29
N VAL A 742 -2.66 39.07 11.32
CA VAL A 742 -2.76 37.97 12.30
C VAL A 742 -3.88 36.98 11.93
N PRO A 743 -3.75 35.67 12.22
CA PRO A 743 -4.71 34.64 11.78
C PRO A 743 -6.09 34.80 12.40
N PRO A 744 -7.19 34.51 11.66
CA PRO A 744 -8.58 34.71 12.07
C PRO A 744 -8.94 34.07 13.42
N ASN A 745 -8.27 32.97 13.76
CA ASN A 745 -8.55 32.13 14.92
C ASN A 745 -7.75 32.51 16.19
N ILE A 746 -6.95 33.60 16.14
CA ILE A 746 -6.22 34.11 17.32
C ILE A 746 -6.71 35.50 17.68
N ALA A 747 -7.37 35.53 18.84
CA ALA A 747 -7.77 36.75 19.50
C ALA A 747 -6.58 37.61 19.93
N TYR A 748 -6.66 38.91 19.67
CA TYR A 748 -5.76 39.91 20.21
C TYR A 748 -5.85 39.92 21.74
N SER A 749 -4.77 39.46 22.39
CA SER A 749 -4.55 39.58 23.83
C SER A 749 -3.44 40.61 24.07
N GLY A 750 -3.48 41.31 25.21
CA GLY A 750 -2.42 42.25 25.58
C GLY A 750 -1.00 41.66 25.59
N ARG A 751 -0.86 40.32 25.56
CA ARG A 751 0.42 39.61 25.50
C ARG A 751 1.12 39.63 24.15
N HIS A 752 0.48 40.09 23.08
CA HIS A 752 1.10 40.27 21.74
C HIS A 752 1.38 41.73 21.42
N TYR A 753 0.83 42.64 22.23
CA TYR A 753 0.91 44.07 21.99
C TYR A 753 2.36 44.55 22.02
N ASP A 754 3.16 44.07 22.97
CA ASP A 754 4.55 44.50 23.11
C ASP A 754 5.41 44.07 21.90
N GLU A 755 5.21 42.87 21.36
CA GLU A 755 5.93 42.42 20.17
C GLU A 755 5.47 43.13 18.88
N LEU A 756 4.18 43.44 18.75
CA LEU A 756 3.68 44.24 17.62
C LEU A 756 4.16 45.69 17.72
N ARG A 757 4.14 46.27 18.93
CA ARG A 757 4.58 47.64 19.24
C ARG A 757 6.06 47.86 18.89
N ARG A 758 6.90 46.83 18.89
CA ARG A 758 8.29 46.92 18.39
C ARG A 758 8.38 47.45 16.96
N ASN A 759 7.36 47.26 16.12
CA ASN A 759 7.31 47.80 14.77
C ASN A 759 6.40 49.03 14.66
N GLY A 760 5.85 49.52 15.77
CA GLY A 760 4.78 50.51 15.78
C GLY A 760 5.12 51.86 15.14
N SER A 761 6.40 52.23 15.10
CA SER A 761 6.86 53.46 14.46
C SER A 761 6.87 53.40 12.93
N ARG A 762 6.83 52.22 12.32
CA ARG A 762 6.87 52.03 10.85
C ARG A 762 5.66 51.29 10.28
N LEU A 763 4.83 50.70 11.14
CA LEU A 763 3.66 49.93 10.71
C LEU A 763 2.58 50.83 10.10
N THR A 764 2.29 50.62 8.82
CA THR A 764 1.25 51.31 8.04
C THR A 764 0.01 50.46 7.83
N SER A 765 0.09 49.13 7.90
CA SER A 765 -1.07 48.24 7.83
C SER A 765 -1.11 47.18 8.95
N LEU A 766 -2.29 47.00 9.55
CA LEU A 766 -2.46 46.09 10.67
C LEU A 766 -3.81 45.37 10.57
N ARG A 767 -3.78 44.04 10.53
CA ARG A 767 -4.95 43.18 10.69
C ARG A 767 -4.86 42.35 11.96
N LEU A 768 -5.89 42.46 12.79
CA LEU A 768 -6.04 41.77 14.07
C LEU A 768 -7.42 41.12 14.17
N ASN A 769 -7.55 40.14 15.07
CA ASN A 769 -8.86 39.59 15.43
C ASN A 769 -9.18 39.93 16.87
N ALA A 770 -10.43 40.25 17.17
CA ALA A 770 -10.84 40.61 18.51
C ALA A 770 -11.09 39.38 19.38
N GLN A 771 -10.85 39.50 20.69
CA GLN A 771 -11.09 38.41 21.61
C GLN A 771 -12.58 38.21 21.89
N PRO A 772 -13.11 36.97 21.74
CA PRO A 772 -14.50 36.70 22.12
C PRO A 772 -14.70 36.93 23.62
N ALA A 773 -15.89 37.43 23.98
CA ALA A 773 -16.21 37.78 25.36
C ALA A 773 -16.26 36.52 26.25
N ARG A 774 -15.38 36.44 27.27
CA ARG A 774 -15.35 35.32 28.23
C ARG A 774 -16.41 35.42 29.35
N ARG A 775 -17.07 36.58 29.50
CA ARG A 775 -18.11 36.81 30.52
C ARG A 775 -19.41 37.25 29.83
N VAL A 776 -20.53 36.71 30.29
CA VAL A 776 -21.89 37.00 29.79
C VAL A 776 -22.19 38.50 29.80
N GLY A 777 -21.64 39.26 30.75
CA GLY A 777 -21.84 40.70 30.81
C GLY A 777 -21.05 41.55 29.81
N ASP A 778 -20.22 40.98 28.93
CA ASP A 778 -19.29 41.74 28.06
C ASP A 778 -19.51 41.50 26.55
N LEU A 779 -20.70 40.95 26.25
CA LEU A 779 -21.19 40.52 24.95
C LEU A 779 -21.67 41.71 24.09
N SER A 780 -20.77 42.30 23.31
CA SER A 780 -21.10 43.38 22.36
C SER A 780 -21.30 42.82 20.96
N ALA A 781 -22.25 43.34 20.20
CA ALA A 781 -22.45 42.96 18.80
C ALA A 781 -21.32 43.42 17.85
N ILE A 782 -20.42 44.29 18.34
CA ILE A 782 -19.17 44.69 17.67
C ILE A 782 -18.01 44.39 18.62
N THR A 783 -17.62 43.12 18.75
CA THR A 783 -16.53 42.72 19.65
C THR A 783 -15.18 43.30 19.23
N SER A 784 -15.01 43.61 17.95
CA SER A 784 -13.91 44.37 17.37
C SER A 784 -13.70 45.76 17.99
N PHE A 785 -14.72 46.35 18.61
CA PHE A 785 -14.68 47.66 19.27
C PHE A 785 -14.54 47.60 20.79
N ARG A 786 -13.91 46.57 21.32
CA ARG A 786 -13.40 46.63 22.70
C ARG A 786 -12.44 47.82 22.81
N PHE A 787 -12.76 48.74 23.73
CA PHE A 787 -12.08 50.02 23.87
C PHE A 787 -10.57 49.87 24.15
N THR A 788 -10.20 48.92 25.01
CA THR A 788 -8.79 48.73 25.44
C THR A 788 -7.85 48.35 24.29
N PRO A 789 -8.18 47.37 23.42
CA PRO A 789 -7.41 47.11 22.20
C PRO A 789 -7.27 48.31 21.26
N ILE A 790 -8.36 48.98 20.91
CA ILE A 790 -8.34 50.10 19.95
C ILE A 790 -7.57 51.30 20.50
N LYS A 791 -7.74 51.60 21.79
CA LYS A 791 -6.96 52.65 22.47
C LYS A 791 -5.46 52.34 22.41
N SER A 792 -5.07 51.12 22.76
CA SER A 792 -3.68 50.67 22.69
C SER A 792 -3.13 50.76 21.26
N ILE A 793 -3.93 50.38 20.26
CA ILE A 793 -3.53 50.50 18.85
C ILE A 793 -3.34 51.97 18.46
N SER A 794 -4.27 52.85 18.84
CA SER A 794 -4.20 54.28 18.51
C SER A 794 -2.99 54.97 19.16
N GLU A 795 -2.54 54.51 20.32
CA GLU A 795 -1.36 55.03 21.02
C GLU A 795 -0.05 54.38 20.55
N GLY A 796 -0.10 53.11 20.13
CA GLY A 796 1.07 52.30 19.80
C GLY A 796 1.53 52.36 18.34
N PHE A 797 0.65 52.73 17.40
CA PHE A 797 0.92 52.66 15.95
C PHE A 797 0.62 54.01 15.24
N PRO A 798 1.45 55.04 15.43
CA PRO A 798 1.19 56.40 14.92
C PRO A 798 1.19 56.52 13.39
N GLN A 799 1.83 55.59 12.66
CA GLN A 799 1.93 55.62 11.19
C GLN A 799 0.86 54.81 10.48
N LEU A 800 -0.13 54.28 11.20
CA LEU A 800 -1.10 53.35 10.64
C LEU A 800 -2.02 54.04 9.62
N GLU A 801 -2.03 53.53 8.40
CA GLU A 801 -2.86 53.99 7.28
C GLU A 801 -4.03 53.04 7.01
N SER A 802 -3.91 51.77 7.41
CA SER A 802 -4.93 50.75 7.23
C SER A 802 -5.06 49.87 8.47
N LEU A 803 -6.27 49.80 9.02
CA LEU A 803 -6.59 48.99 10.20
C LEU A 803 -7.74 48.04 9.88
N ASN A 804 -7.55 46.75 10.12
CA ASN A 804 -8.58 45.73 10.00
C ASN A 804 -8.72 44.96 11.32
N VAL A 805 -9.88 45.03 11.97
CA VAL A 805 -10.15 44.34 13.23
C VAL A 805 -11.37 43.43 13.05
N CYS A 806 -11.13 42.16 12.75
CA CYS A 806 -12.21 41.20 12.51
C CYS A 806 -12.62 40.46 13.80
N ASP A 807 -13.83 39.89 13.81
CA ASP A 807 -14.27 38.94 14.84
C ASP A 807 -14.17 37.50 14.31
N ASP A 808 -13.97 36.52 15.21
CA ASP A 808 -14.05 35.10 14.86
C ASP A 808 -15.52 34.68 14.68
N ALA A 809 -15.94 34.46 13.43
CA ALA A 809 -17.31 34.09 13.08
C ALA A 809 -17.69 32.64 13.48
N THR A 810 -16.71 31.79 13.83
CA THR A 810 -16.94 30.35 14.07
C THR A 810 -17.63 30.05 15.40
N HIS A 811 -17.60 30.96 16.37
CA HIS A 811 -18.19 30.77 17.70
C HIS A 811 -19.61 31.37 17.89
N SER A 812 -20.30 31.71 16.79
CA SER A 812 -21.63 32.36 16.83
C SER A 812 -22.77 31.48 17.38
N ALA A 813 -22.60 30.15 17.42
CA ALA A 813 -23.66 29.19 17.75
C ALA A 813 -24.01 29.03 19.25
N LEU A 814 -23.22 29.62 20.17
CA LEU A 814 -23.32 29.33 21.61
C LEU A 814 -24.14 30.33 22.43
N TRP A 815 -24.76 31.37 21.83
CA TRP A 815 -25.25 32.51 22.61
C TRP A 815 -26.68 33.00 22.24
N PRO A 816 -27.51 33.42 23.21
CA PRO A 816 -28.90 33.81 22.96
C PRO A 816 -29.06 35.06 22.07
N PRO A 817 -30.08 35.14 21.21
CA PRO A 817 -30.25 36.16 20.16
C PRO A 817 -30.85 37.50 20.64
N HIS A 818 -30.66 37.90 21.89
CA HIS A 818 -31.34 39.07 22.46
C HIS A 818 -30.38 40.05 23.14
N MET A 819 -30.32 41.28 22.62
CA MET A 819 -29.59 42.43 23.18
C MET A 819 -30.57 43.28 24.02
N ASN A 820 -30.26 43.56 25.29
CA ASN A 820 -31.11 44.39 26.14
C ASN A 820 -30.74 45.90 26.04
N ASP A 821 -31.54 46.79 26.67
CA ASP A 821 -31.29 48.23 26.63
C ASP A 821 -29.95 48.65 27.27
N SER A 822 -29.48 47.93 28.28
CA SER A 822 -28.17 48.17 28.92
C SER A 822 -27.01 47.85 27.96
N ASP A 823 -27.15 46.79 27.15
CA ASP A 823 -26.19 46.39 26.13
C ASP A 823 -26.13 47.41 24.98
N LYS A 824 -27.28 47.98 24.61
CA LYS A 824 -27.39 49.06 23.60
C LYS A 824 -26.63 50.32 24.02
N HIS A 825 -26.88 50.85 25.21
CA HIS A 825 -26.17 52.03 25.72
C HIS A 825 -24.66 51.77 25.88
N ARG A 826 -24.27 50.55 26.24
CA ARG A 826 -22.87 50.14 26.31
C ARG A 826 -22.21 50.09 24.94
N LEU A 827 -22.91 49.61 23.91
CA LEU A 827 -22.45 49.59 22.53
C LEU A 827 -22.27 51.02 21.98
N CYS A 828 -23.25 51.91 22.18
CA CYS A 828 -23.16 53.33 21.80
C CYS A 828 -21.95 54.04 22.44
N ARG A 829 -21.73 53.84 23.76
CA ARG A 829 -20.54 54.36 24.46
C ARG A 829 -19.22 53.79 23.91
N ARG A 830 -19.19 52.52 23.48
CA ARG A 830 -18.01 51.92 22.85
C ARG A 830 -17.73 52.52 21.48
N ILE A 831 -18.78 52.71 20.67
CA ILE A 831 -18.69 53.35 19.36
C ILE A 831 -18.11 54.76 19.49
N GLU A 832 -18.61 55.55 20.45
CA GLU A 832 -18.07 56.89 20.73
C GLU A 832 -16.61 56.84 21.22
N GLY A 833 -16.27 55.89 22.11
CA GLY A 833 -14.91 55.68 22.58
C GLY A 833 -13.93 55.30 21.45
N VAL A 834 -14.34 54.41 20.55
CA VAL A 834 -13.57 54.03 19.35
C VAL A 834 -13.42 55.23 18.42
N ALA A 835 -14.50 55.96 18.14
CA ALA A 835 -14.47 57.16 17.30
C ALA A 835 -13.51 58.21 17.85
N SER A 836 -13.44 58.37 19.18
CA SER A 836 -12.46 59.23 19.84
C SER A 836 -11.02 58.74 19.65
N CYS A 837 -10.77 57.43 19.66
CA CYS A 837 -9.43 56.88 19.41
C CYS A 837 -9.03 57.07 17.94
N LEU A 838 -9.95 56.79 17.00
CA LEU A 838 -9.72 56.96 15.56
C LEU A 838 -9.41 58.42 15.20
N ARG A 839 -10.01 59.40 15.90
CA ARG A 839 -9.69 60.83 15.72
C ARG A 839 -8.21 61.14 15.93
N ASN A 840 -7.54 60.40 16.82
CA ASN A 840 -6.12 60.59 17.12
C ASN A 840 -5.20 59.93 16.08
N MET A 841 -5.74 59.04 15.23
CA MET A 841 -5.01 58.31 14.19
C MET A 841 -5.02 59.10 12.86
N ARG A 842 -4.23 60.19 12.81
CA ARG A 842 -4.27 61.18 11.71
C ARG A 842 -3.95 60.63 10.31
N ARG A 843 -3.23 59.52 10.22
CA ARG A 843 -2.83 58.88 8.95
C ARG A 843 -3.78 57.78 8.51
N LEU A 844 -4.75 57.39 9.35
CA LEU A 844 -5.64 56.27 9.05
C LEU A 844 -6.56 56.63 7.89
N ARG A 845 -6.38 55.92 6.76
CA ARG A 845 -7.16 56.06 5.53
C ARG A 845 -8.22 54.97 5.39
N ARG A 846 -7.96 53.76 5.90
CA ARG A 846 -8.82 52.60 5.67
C ARG A 846 -9.12 51.87 6.98
N LEU A 847 -10.39 51.61 7.24
CA LEU A 847 -10.84 50.90 8.45
C LEU A 847 -11.76 49.73 8.09
N ALA A 848 -11.46 48.54 8.58
CA ALA A 848 -12.32 47.38 8.43
C ALA A 848 -12.66 46.75 9.78
N PHE A 849 -13.91 46.33 9.96
CA PHE A 849 -14.35 45.65 11.18
C PHE A 849 -15.54 44.70 10.94
N THR A 850 -15.84 43.85 11.92
CA THR A 850 -16.95 42.90 11.85
C THR A 850 -18.12 43.34 12.73
N LEU A 851 -19.34 43.13 12.25
CA LEU A 851 -20.61 43.31 12.96
C LEU A 851 -21.35 41.95 13.01
N GLN A 852 -21.60 41.42 14.20
CA GLN A 852 -22.27 40.12 14.34
C GLN A 852 -23.80 40.25 14.21
N GLU A 853 -24.32 40.11 12.97
CA GLU A 853 -25.75 40.28 12.68
C GLU A 853 -26.65 39.35 13.51
N ALA A 854 -26.24 38.09 13.71
CA ALA A 854 -26.99 37.05 14.44
C ALA A 854 -27.32 37.42 15.90
N ARG A 855 -26.74 38.51 16.44
CA ARG A 855 -26.97 39.01 17.80
C ARG A 855 -28.10 40.04 17.88
N PHE A 856 -28.62 40.51 16.74
CA PHE A 856 -29.66 41.52 16.70
C PHE A 856 -31.03 40.91 16.37
N SER A 857 -32.05 41.22 17.19
CA SER A 857 -33.44 41.11 16.75
C SER A 857 -33.80 42.30 15.87
N LYS A 858 -34.82 42.16 15.01
CA LYS A 858 -35.31 43.26 14.15
C LYS A 858 -35.62 44.54 14.95
N ASN A 859 -36.21 44.39 16.14
CA ASN A 859 -36.52 45.50 17.04
C ASN A 859 -35.25 46.14 17.66
N ALA A 860 -34.20 45.36 17.91
CA ALA A 860 -32.93 45.88 18.43
C ALA A 860 -32.16 46.71 17.39
N ILE A 861 -32.23 46.34 16.11
CA ILE A 861 -31.62 47.11 15.01
C ILE A 861 -32.27 48.50 14.91
N ASP A 862 -33.60 48.57 14.95
CA ASP A 862 -34.33 49.83 14.84
C ASP A 862 -34.10 50.75 16.04
N ALA A 863 -34.00 50.18 17.26
CA ALA A 863 -33.67 50.92 18.47
C ALA A 863 -32.23 51.48 18.46
N LEU A 864 -31.24 50.67 18.06
CA LEU A 864 -29.84 51.10 17.95
C LEU A 864 -29.65 52.16 16.86
N ARG A 865 -30.34 52.01 15.73
CA ARG A 865 -30.37 53.00 14.64
C ARG A 865 -30.86 54.36 15.14
N THR A 866 -31.91 54.37 15.96
CA THR A 866 -32.49 55.60 16.51
C THR A 866 -31.49 56.34 17.43
N GLU A 867 -30.80 55.60 18.29
CA GLU A 867 -29.75 56.18 19.15
C GLU A 867 -28.53 56.66 18.37
N LEU A 868 -28.04 55.89 17.39
CA LEU A 868 -26.92 56.30 16.53
C LEU A 868 -27.27 57.54 15.71
N LEU A 869 -28.50 57.62 15.19
CA LEU A 869 -29.00 58.80 14.48
C LEU A 869 -29.00 60.02 15.41
N ALA A 870 -29.49 59.88 16.65
CA ALA A 870 -29.47 60.95 17.64
C ALA A 870 -28.03 61.38 18.00
N MET A 871 -27.09 60.44 18.12
CA MET A 871 -25.67 60.73 18.34
C MET A 871 -25.03 61.45 17.14
N ALA A 872 -25.37 61.05 15.92
CA ALA A 872 -24.88 61.68 14.70
C ALA A 872 -25.43 63.10 14.51
N MET A 873 -26.73 63.30 14.76
CA MET A 873 -27.39 64.61 14.70
C MET A 873 -26.83 65.60 15.73
N LYS A 874 -26.55 65.15 16.96
CA LYS A 874 -25.86 65.96 17.99
C LYS A 874 -24.46 66.44 17.56
N LYS A 875 -23.88 65.84 16.51
CA LYS A 875 -22.57 66.20 15.94
C LYS A 875 -22.68 66.90 14.58
N GLY A 876 -23.88 67.27 14.13
CA GLY A 876 -24.11 68.02 12.90
C GLY A 876 -24.05 67.19 11.61
N LEU A 877 -24.18 65.86 11.68
CA LEU A 877 -24.21 65.00 10.49
C LEU A 877 -25.61 64.93 9.86
N PRO A 878 -25.72 64.91 8.52
CA PRO A 878 -27.01 64.87 7.84
C PRO A 878 -27.78 63.56 8.14
N PRO A 879 -29.13 63.60 8.17
CA PRO A 879 -29.93 62.41 8.41
C PRO A 879 -29.78 61.40 7.28
N VAL A 880 -29.47 60.15 7.61
CA VAL A 880 -29.38 59.04 6.64
C VAL A 880 -30.73 58.30 6.60
N ASN A 881 -31.47 58.44 5.50
CA ASN A 881 -32.73 57.73 5.29
C ASN A 881 -32.46 56.28 4.81
N ALA A 882 -32.30 55.35 5.75
CA ALA A 882 -32.17 53.93 5.43
C ALA A 882 -32.83 53.03 6.49
N ARG A 883 -33.51 51.96 6.04
CA ARG A 883 -34.25 50.99 6.87
C ARG A 883 -33.46 49.68 6.96
N ARG A 884 -33.65 48.88 8.03
CA ARG A 884 -33.00 47.57 8.25
C ARG A 884 -31.47 47.69 8.45
N LEU A 885 -30.75 46.57 8.35
CA LEU A 885 -29.30 46.45 8.62
C LEU A 885 -28.45 47.42 7.79
N GLU A 886 -28.81 47.62 6.50
CA GLU A 886 -28.12 48.56 5.62
C GLU A 886 -28.07 49.97 6.24
N GLY A 887 -29.19 50.46 6.78
CA GLY A 887 -29.23 51.78 7.41
C GLY A 887 -28.40 51.92 8.68
N LEU A 888 -28.25 50.84 9.44
CA LEU A 888 -27.33 50.80 10.57
C LEU A 888 -25.87 50.89 10.09
N CYS A 889 -25.52 50.16 9.03
CA CYS A 889 -24.19 50.22 8.42
C CYS A 889 -23.85 51.62 7.93
N ARG A 890 -24.79 52.27 7.20
CA ARG A 890 -24.61 53.65 6.69
C ARG A 890 -24.39 54.67 7.81
N LEU A 891 -25.11 54.53 8.94
CA LEU A 891 -24.94 55.42 10.09
C LEU A 891 -23.60 55.23 10.78
N LEU A 892 -23.15 53.99 10.98
CA LEU A 892 -21.85 53.69 11.60
C LEU A 892 -20.68 54.20 10.77
N VAL A 893 -20.71 53.98 9.45
CA VAL A 893 -19.70 54.49 8.51
C VAL A 893 -19.64 56.01 8.58
N THR A 894 -20.78 56.69 8.41
CA THR A 894 -20.88 58.15 8.46
C THR A 894 -20.38 58.70 9.80
N TYR A 895 -20.72 58.03 10.90
CA TYR A 895 -20.29 58.41 12.23
C TYR A 895 -18.77 58.30 12.40
N PHE A 896 -18.13 57.21 11.96
CA PHE A 896 -16.67 57.09 12.05
C PHE A 896 -15.93 58.03 11.09
N ALA A 897 -16.42 58.20 9.86
CA ALA A 897 -15.87 59.14 8.89
C ALA A 897 -15.84 60.59 9.41
N ALA A 898 -16.89 61.00 10.14
CA ALA A 898 -16.95 62.31 10.77
C ALA A 898 -15.90 62.51 11.88
N HIS A 899 -15.47 61.43 12.52
CA HIS A 899 -14.55 61.47 13.66
C HIS A 899 -13.09 61.26 13.26
N ALA A 900 -12.83 60.56 12.16
CA ALA A 900 -11.49 60.37 11.58
C ALA A 900 -11.45 60.94 10.16
N LYS A 901 -11.17 62.25 10.06
CA LYS A 901 -11.18 63.03 8.80
C LYS A 901 -10.22 62.53 7.71
N GLY A 902 -9.30 61.62 8.06
CA GLY A 902 -8.39 60.99 7.11
C GLY A 902 -8.98 59.75 6.42
N LEU A 903 -10.13 59.22 6.86
CA LEU A 903 -10.70 57.99 6.30
C LEU A 903 -11.23 58.22 4.88
N ASP A 904 -10.76 57.37 3.96
CA ASP A 904 -11.18 57.31 2.56
C ASP A 904 -11.99 56.03 2.28
N GLU A 905 -11.84 54.99 3.10
CA GLU A 905 -12.53 53.70 2.93
C GLU A 905 -12.89 53.06 4.28
N VAL A 906 -14.13 52.58 4.42
CA VAL A 906 -14.60 51.84 5.59
C VAL A 906 -15.32 50.58 5.16
N CYS A 907 -14.86 49.42 5.62
CA CYS A 907 -15.47 48.12 5.31
C CYS A 907 -16.08 47.47 6.56
N MET A 908 -17.27 46.91 6.44
CA MET A 908 -17.97 46.25 7.54
C MET A 908 -18.47 44.88 7.12
N ALA A 909 -17.89 43.82 7.68
CA ALA A 909 -18.33 42.45 7.42
C ALA A 909 -19.47 42.07 8.38
N THR A 910 -20.61 41.61 7.85
CA THR A 910 -21.78 41.18 8.65
C THR A 910 -21.90 39.67 8.73
N LYS A 911 -21.58 38.97 7.63
CA LYS A 911 -21.56 37.52 7.50
C LYS A 911 -20.58 37.15 6.39
N TYR A 912 -19.48 36.45 6.69
CA TYR A 912 -18.54 36.02 5.65
C TYR A 912 -19.27 35.13 4.62
N PRO A 913 -19.10 35.36 3.30
CA PRO A 913 -18.12 36.23 2.63
C PRO A 913 -18.58 37.68 2.35
N ILE A 914 -19.77 38.10 2.78
CA ILE A 914 -20.42 39.38 2.45
C ILE A 914 -19.97 40.52 3.39
N PHE A 915 -19.69 41.69 2.81
CA PHE A 915 -19.38 42.91 3.54
C PHE A 915 -19.93 44.17 2.84
N TYR A 916 -20.16 45.22 3.62
CA TYR A 916 -20.46 46.56 3.11
C TYR A 916 -19.16 47.35 2.97
N ARG A 917 -18.89 47.87 1.78
CA ARG A 917 -17.79 48.81 1.54
C ARG A 917 -18.36 50.22 1.42
N ALA A 918 -17.73 51.16 2.11
CA ALA A 918 -17.96 52.57 1.94
C ALA A 918 -16.68 53.25 1.47
N THR A 919 -16.74 53.99 0.36
CA THR A 919 -15.61 54.74 -0.20
C THR A 919 -15.97 56.21 -0.34
N LEU A 920 -15.05 57.09 0.01
CA LEU A 920 -15.16 58.52 -0.21
C LEU A 920 -14.73 58.85 -1.65
N THR A 921 -15.66 59.30 -2.47
CA THR A 921 -15.40 59.74 -3.86
C THR A 921 -16.05 61.11 -4.05
N ASP A 922 -15.29 62.09 -4.56
CA ASP A 922 -15.77 63.47 -4.80
C ASP A 922 -16.44 64.13 -3.57
N GLY A 923 -15.96 63.81 -2.36
CA GLY A 923 -16.49 64.37 -1.12
C GLY A 923 -17.80 63.72 -0.61
N ALA A 924 -18.31 62.70 -1.30
CA ALA A 924 -19.48 61.92 -0.90
C ALA A 924 -19.11 60.46 -0.60
N TRP A 925 -19.72 59.88 0.44
CA TRP A 925 -19.55 58.47 0.78
C TRP A 925 -20.49 57.59 -0.03
N ASN A 926 -19.92 56.75 -0.88
CA ASN A 926 -20.64 55.75 -1.66
C ASN A 926 -20.53 54.38 -0.98
N ILE A 927 -21.66 53.68 -0.87
CA ILE A 927 -21.75 52.42 -0.13
C ILE A 927 -22.25 51.32 -1.06
N SER A 928 -21.49 50.24 -1.15
CA SER A 928 -21.80 49.01 -1.89
C SER A 928 -21.84 47.81 -0.96
N GLU A 929 -22.67 46.83 -1.30
CA GLU A 929 -22.60 45.48 -0.75
C GLU A 929 -21.73 44.63 -1.68
N GLU A 930 -20.72 43.96 -1.14
CA GLU A 930 -19.73 43.21 -1.89
C GLU A 930 -19.47 41.83 -1.26
N SER A 931 -18.93 40.90 -2.07
CA SER A 931 -18.52 39.57 -1.62
C SER A 931 -17.02 39.39 -1.76
N SER A 932 -16.38 38.87 -0.73
CA SER A 932 -14.96 38.49 -0.77
C SER A 932 -14.66 37.27 -1.65
N GLU A 933 -15.70 36.53 -2.07
CA GLU A 933 -15.59 35.45 -3.05
C GLU A 933 -15.56 35.96 -4.50
N ASP A 934 -15.91 37.22 -4.75
CA ASP A 934 -15.78 37.83 -6.07
C ASP A 934 -14.29 37.99 -6.42
N PRO A 935 -13.78 37.36 -7.50
CA PRO A 935 -12.38 37.46 -7.90
C PRO A 935 -11.92 38.90 -8.16
N SER A 936 -12.82 39.79 -8.57
CA SER A 936 -12.54 41.22 -8.77
C SER A 936 -12.22 41.95 -7.46
N GLN A 937 -12.73 41.45 -6.33
CA GLN A 937 -12.53 42.02 -5.00
C GLN A 937 -11.36 41.39 -4.24
N LYS A 938 -10.69 40.39 -4.81
CA LYS A 938 -9.57 39.66 -4.18
C LYS A 938 -8.41 40.59 -3.76
N TYR A 939 -8.13 41.59 -4.58
CA TYR A 939 -7.04 42.57 -4.38
C TYR A 939 -7.54 43.93 -3.87
N SER A 940 -8.77 44.00 -3.38
CA SER A 940 -9.35 45.21 -2.79
C SER A 940 -9.30 45.13 -1.27
N PHE A 941 -9.32 46.28 -0.57
CA PHE A 941 -9.41 46.30 0.88
C PHE A 941 -10.82 45.82 1.32
N PRO A 942 -10.95 44.97 2.35
CA PRO A 942 -9.92 44.50 3.29
C PRO A 942 -9.22 43.19 2.90
N ASN A 943 -9.55 42.59 1.76
CA ASN A 943 -9.07 41.25 1.33
C ASN A 943 -7.55 41.19 1.08
N VAL A 944 -6.91 42.30 0.67
CA VAL A 944 -5.43 42.40 0.52
C VAL A 944 -4.67 42.17 1.82
N LEU A 945 -5.31 42.43 2.97
CA LEU A 945 -4.69 42.16 4.28
C LEU A 945 -4.88 40.69 4.71
N GLY A 946 -5.49 39.87 3.88
CA GLY A 946 -5.86 38.49 4.18
C GLY A 946 -5.53 37.44 3.13
N ASN A 947 -4.95 37.85 2.00
CA ASN A 947 -4.56 37.01 0.86
C ASN A 947 -3.06 37.07 0.62
#